data_AF-A0A914H9Z2-F1
#
_entry.id   AF-A0A914H9Z2-F1
#
_cell.length_a   1.000
_cell.length_b   1.000
_cell.length_c   1.000
_cell.angle_alpha   90.00
_cell.angle_beta   90.00
_cell.angle_gamma   90.00
#
_symmetry.space_group_name_H-M   'P 1'
#
loop_
_entity.id
_entity.type
_entity.pdbx_description
1 polymer ?
#
loop_
_entity_poly.entity_id
_entity_poly.type
_entity_poly.pdbx_seq_one_letter_code
_entity_poly.pdbx_strand_id
1 'polypeptide(L)'
;MHYFISTISFIFLFYVPTATASVDKNDDTFLAFVKGDPNQNNEVLIQMYEARLGLMYLMRENWKCDKIRKEIKKEEKEYEECEKLRKYLDILYEYLFQVYTGPETAADQIVKPMFKHNDKNVSGKEVLISSQHDELNSSTNYTDILTTFLQRDDAKTQLLIKEAKDWAQNIELIIREPKFDANLSRWFYQTVVAPFTLFPSPFPRKFFEQAANVQTALNLLYFRIMRDYPFLKEVYQKLIKNEQPLSSALQIMEEIHLEGIKQPLTVLFQRADYMLCESNYEGNEKPSFELKQIEVNGSAIGGLGYSTRTSKLHRQILSKTGLNLSNSVENNTSALTVEAIYQAWQKFGDPKAIIIFIFDEAFFAYYERIGLYFELADKFEGKTEIIALNLKQCAEFLKLDPHDFTLRYDDKIVAVVFNQDNMLSTDPKKMESRRTIERSTAIKAPSLAAALAHTKKVQQVLAKPGMVERFFPNPEEAPLIEAIRKTYANLWTIEEDDNNEYPQIIEEVKKDPHKFVLKKIEYAQYQNRNLARIYFEQEILKSMTNFTPIERSAYILMEKLQPTIVKNHIVKTMFDENMNVPPSIFEDVTPELGIFGTLLGNIVDGKVLHNVQLGHQMKTKLASENEGGIARGKSAYDSAYLID
;
A
#
# COMPACT_ATOMS: atom_id res chain seq x y z
N MET A 1 -28.89 -21.35 -11.76
CA MET A 1 -29.65 -21.51 -13.04
C MET A 1 -30.73 -20.46 -13.28
N HIS A 2 -31.42 -19.91 -12.27
CA HIS A 2 -32.13 -18.62 -12.42
C HIS A 2 -31.18 -17.51 -12.92
N TYR A 3 -29.92 -17.54 -12.45
CA TYR A 3 -28.81 -16.77 -12.99
C TYR A 3 -28.49 -17.04 -14.46
N PHE A 4 -28.78 -18.22 -15.02
CA PHE A 4 -28.39 -18.59 -16.39
C PHE A 4 -29.38 -18.04 -17.41
N ILE A 5 -30.68 -18.06 -17.09
CA ILE A 5 -31.72 -17.46 -17.95
C ILE A 5 -31.69 -15.92 -17.84
N SER A 6 -31.40 -15.36 -16.65
CA SER A 6 -31.17 -13.91 -16.53
C SER A 6 -29.84 -13.47 -17.18
N THR A 7 -28.78 -14.29 -17.16
CA THR A 7 -27.56 -14.01 -17.94
C THR A 7 -27.72 -14.24 -19.42
N ILE A 8 -28.67 -15.04 -19.90
CA ILE A 8 -28.96 -15.13 -21.33
C ILE A 8 -29.55 -13.82 -21.84
N SER A 9 -30.51 -13.24 -21.10
CA SER A 9 -30.98 -11.89 -21.40
C SER A 9 -29.84 -10.88 -21.29
N PHE A 10 -28.91 -11.05 -20.33
CA PHE A 10 -27.71 -10.22 -20.18
C PHE A 10 -26.69 -10.40 -21.31
N ILE A 11 -26.50 -11.60 -21.86
CA ILE A 11 -25.63 -11.88 -23.02
C ILE A 11 -26.29 -11.27 -24.25
N PHE A 12 -27.60 -11.38 -24.44
CA PHE A 12 -28.30 -10.66 -25.51
C PHE A 12 -28.25 -9.13 -25.32
N LEU A 13 -28.42 -8.61 -24.10
CA LEU A 13 -28.37 -7.18 -23.74
C LEU A 13 -26.95 -6.58 -23.67
N PHE A 14 -25.90 -7.38 -23.54
CA PHE A 14 -24.51 -6.90 -23.60
C PHE A 14 -23.86 -7.18 -24.95
N TYR A 15 -24.02 -8.38 -25.54
CA TYR A 15 -23.34 -8.70 -26.80
C TYR A 15 -24.02 -8.13 -28.03
N VAL A 16 -25.36 -8.04 -28.08
CA VAL A 16 -26.04 -7.41 -29.23
C VAL A 16 -25.84 -5.90 -29.19
N PRO A 17 -25.94 -5.21 -28.03
CA PRO A 17 -25.53 -3.83 -27.91
C PRO A 17 -24.04 -3.61 -28.05
N THR A 18 -23.11 -4.44 -27.56
CA THR A 18 -21.68 -4.21 -27.85
C THR A 18 -21.31 -4.51 -29.31
N ALA A 19 -22.07 -5.36 -30.01
CA ALA A 19 -21.98 -5.51 -31.47
C ALA A 19 -22.61 -4.33 -32.24
N THR A 20 -23.44 -3.49 -31.60
CA THR A 20 -24.14 -2.34 -32.24
C THR A 20 -23.83 -0.97 -31.62
N ALA A 21 -23.11 -0.92 -30.50
CA ALA A 21 -22.80 0.25 -29.67
C ALA A 21 -21.29 0.40 -29.44
N SER A 22 -20.47 -0.58 -29.85
CA SER A 22 -19.10 -0.30 -30.28
C SER A 22 -19.05 0.14 -31.75
N VAL A 23 -20.19 0.16 -32.43
CA VAL A 23 -20.32 0.82 -33.72
C VAL A 23 -20.61 2.27 -33.37
N ASP A 24 -19.55 3.06 -33.21
CA ASP A 24 -19.67 4.49 -33.48
C ASP A 24 -20.43 4.60 -34.81
N LYS A 25 -21.41 5.51 -34.94
CA LYS A 25 -22.10 5.67 -36.24
C LYS A 25 -21.12 6.05 -37.36
N ASN A 26 -19.89 6.41 -36.97
CA ASN A 26 -18.75 6.71 -37.83
C ASN A 26 -17.67 5.59 -37.84
N ASP A 27 -17.89 4.41 -37.23
CA ASP A 27 -17.00 3.27 -37.39
C ASP A 27 -17.27 2.61 -38.74
N ASP A 28 -16.70 3.23 -39.78
CA ASP A 28 -16.76 2.81 -41.17
C ASP A 28 -16.29 1.36 -41.35
N THR A 29 -15.48 0.84 -40.42
CA THR A 29 -14.90 -0.50 -40.48
C THR A 29 -15.95 -1.59 -40.29
N PHE A 30 -16.84 -1.49 -39.31
CA PHE A 30 -17.90 -2.50 -39.15
C PHE A 30 -18.90 -2.43 -40.32
N LEU A 31 -19.25 -1.23 -40.77
CA LEU A 31 -20.16 -1.02 -41.90
C LEU A 31 -19.56 -1.49 -43.23
N ALA A 32 -18.25 -1.34 -43.44
CA ALA A 32 -17.53 -1.84 -44.61
C ALA A 32 -17.41 -3.38 -44.60
N PHE A 33 -17.15 -3.99 -43.43
CA PHE A 33 -17.27 -5.45 -43.26
C PHE A 33 -18.69 -5.93 -43.58
N VAL A 34 -19.72 -5.20 -43.09
CA VAL A 34 -21.13 -5.52 -43.34
C VAL A 34 -21.54 -5.34 -44.82
N LYS A 35 -20.82 -4.51 -45.59
CA LYS A 35 -21.07 -4.29 -47.01
C LYS A 35 -20.21 -5.19 -47.92
N GLY A 36 -19.36 -6.04 -47.35
CA GLY A 36 -18.44 -6.87 -48.09
C GLY A 36 -17.42 -6.05 -48.90
N ASP A 37 -16.95 -4.92 -48.36
CA ASP A 37 -15.99 -4.05 -49.06
C ASP A 37 -14.65 -4.80 -49.27
N PRO A 38 -14.25 -5.08 -50.53
CA PRO A 38 -13.04 -5.84 -50.83
C PRO A 38 -11.74 -5.08 -50.50
N ASN A 39 -11.79 -3.79 -50.15
CA ASN A 39 -10.62 -2.99 -49.78
C ASN A 39 -10.27 -3.03 -48.28
N GLN A 40 -11.00 -3.82 -47.49
CA GLN A 40 -10.80 -3.90 -46.06
C GLN A 40 -9.63 -4.83 -45.68
N ASN A 41 -8.44 -4.26 -45.45
CA ASN A 41 -7.22 -5.02 -45.15
C ASN A 41 -6.95 -5.26 -43.64
N ASN A 42 -7.89 -5.00 -42.73
CA ASN A 42 -7.68 -5.23 -41.29
C ASN A 42 -8.03 -6.67 -40.91
N GLU A 43 -7.08 -7.57 -41.13
CA GLU A 43 -7.18 -9.02 -40.94
C GLU A 43 -7.58 -9.42 -39.51
N VAL A 44 -7.15 -8.65 -38.49
CA VAL A 44 -7.49 -8.88 -37.07
C VAL A 44 -8.96 -8.60 -36.79
N LEU A 45 -9.52 -7.54 -37.36
CA LEU A 45 -10.95 -7.21 -37.22
C LEU A 45 -11.82 -8.24 -37.94
N ILE A 46 -11.41 -8.69 -39.13
CA ILE A 46 -12.12 -9.73 -39.88
C ILE A 46 -12.14 -11.05 -39.08
N GLN A 47 -10.99 -11.49 -38.54
CA GLN A 47 -10.91 -12.68 -37.69
C GLN A 47 -11.78 -12.56 -36.42
N MET A 48 -11.85 -11.37 -35.83
CA MET A 48 -12.72 -11.11 -34.68
C MET A 48 -14.20 -11.24 -35.06
N TYR A 49 -14.62 -10.72 -36.21
CA TYR A 49 -16.01 -10.83 -36.68
C TYR A 49 -16.36 -12.28 -37.11
N GLU A 50 -15.43 -12.99 -37.75
CA GLU A 50 -15.56 -14.42 -38.06
C GLU A 50 -15.68 -15.28 -36.80
N ALA A 51 -14.88 -15.00 -35.77
CA ALA A 51 -14.98 -15.67 -34.47
C ALA A 51 -16.34 -15.42 -33.80
N ARG A 52 -16.88 -14.20 -33.91
CA ARG A 52 -18.23 -13.85 -33.41
C ARG A 52 -19.33 -14.59 -34.19
N LEU A 53 -19.25 -14.64 -35.51
CA LEU A 53 -20.16 -15.44 -36.37
C LEU A 53 -20.07 -16.94 -36.04
N GLY A 54 -18.88 -17.46 -35.80
CA GLY A 54 -18.64 -18.85 -35.39
C GLY A 54 -19.25 -19.16 -34.03
N LEU A 55 -19.10 -18.27 -33.04
CA LEU A 55 -19.73 -18.42 -31.74
C LEU A 55 -21.27 -18.41 -31.84
N MET A 56 -21.83 -17.51 -32.65
CA MET A 56 -23.28 -17.45 -32.88
C MET A 56 -23.81 -18.71 -33.56
N TYR A 57 -23.09 -19.26 -34.54
CA TYR A 57 -23.40 -20.55 -35.15
C TYR A 57 -23.39 -21.68 -34.12
N LEU A 58 -22.36 -21.75 -33.28
CA LEU A 58 -22.28 -22.78 -32.23
C LEU A 58 -23.40 -22.65 -31.20
N MET A 59 -23.75 -21.42 -30.81
CA MET A 59 -24.90 -21.17 -29.95
C MET A 59 -26.19 -21.64 -30.63
N ARG A 60 -26.40 -21.28 -31.89
CA ARG A 60 -27.55 -21.66 -32.71
C ARG A 60 -27.74 -23.18 -32.76
N GLU A 61 -26.69 -23.92 -33.14
CA GLU A 61 -26.76 -25.38 -33.32
C GLU A 61 -26.98 -26.15 -32.00
N ASN A 62 -26.49 -25.59 -30.89
CA ASN A 62 -26.56 -26.24 -29.58
C ASN A 62 -27.73 -25.75 -28.70
N TRP A 63 -28.45 -24.70 -29.10
CA TRP A 63 -29.59 -24.17 -28.36
C TRP A 63 -30.86 -24.99 -28.64
N LYS A 64 -31.12 -25.99 -27.79
CA LYS A 64 -32.28 -26.89 -27.89
C LYS A 64 -33.18 -26.71 -26.67
N CYS A 65 -34.22 -25.87 -26.79
CA CYS A 65 -35.09 -25.53 -25.66
C CYS A 65 -35.78 -26.75 -25.04
N ASP A 66 -36.08 -27.80 -25.82
CA ASP A 66 -36.61 -29.07 -25.28
C ASP A 66 -35.64 -29.77 -24.33
N LYS A 67 -34.35 -29.77 -24.68
CA LYS A 67 -33.29 -30.38 -23.86
C LYS A 67 -33.06 -29.54 -22.60
N ILE A 68 -33.00 -28.22 -22.78
CA ILE A 68 -32.88 -27.24 -21.68
C ILE A 68 -34.08 -27.37 -20.73
N ARG A 69 -35.32 -27.50 -21.22
CA ARG A 69 -36.52 -27.69 -20.39
C ARG A 69 -36.48 -28.98 -19.59
N LYS A 70 -36.10 -30.09 -20.23
CA LYS A 70 -36.03 -31.41 -19.58
C LYS A 70 -34.98 -31.46 -18.47
N GLU A 71 -33.84 -30.80 -18.66
CA GLU A 71 -32.76 -30.77 -17.67
C GLU A 71 -33.11 -29.90 -16.44
N ILE A 72 -34.00 -28.91 -16.58
CA ILE A 72 -34.26 -27.91 -15.53
C ILE A 72 -35.63 -28.08 -14.84
N LYS A 73 -36.51 -28.99 -15.33
CA LYS A 73 -37.85 -29.28 -14.77
C LYS A 73 -38.70 -28.02 -14.52
N LYS A 74 -38.80 -27.16 -15.53
CA LYS A 74 -39.44 -25.84 -15.46
C LYS A 74 -40.79 -25.75 -16.18
N GLU A 75 -41.59 -24.73 -15.81
CA GLU A 75 -42.96 -24.49 -16.29
C GLU A 75 -43.03 -24.00 -17.75
N GLU A 76 -44.20 -24.11 -18.38
CA GLU A 76 -44.44 -23.87 -19.81
C GLU A 76 -44.07 -22.44 -20.27
N LYS A 77 -44.24 -21.43 -19.41
CA LYS A 77 -43.93 -20.03 -19.70
C LYS A 77 -42.45 -19.75 -19.93
N GLU A 78 -41.55 -20.51 -19.30
CA GLU A 78 -40.10 -20.32 -19.46
C GLU A 78 -39.58 -21.03 -20.72
N TYR A 79 -40.33 -22.01 -21.23
CA TYR A 79 -40.08 -22.64 -22.53
C TYR A 79 -40.42 -21.69 -23.68
N GLU A 80 -41.55 -20.97 -23.59
CA GLU A 80 -41.93 -19.96 -24.58
C GLU A 80 -40.90 -18.83 -24.68
N GLU A 81 -40.34 -18.37 -23.56
CA GLU A 81 -39.29 -17.33 -23.57
C GLU A 81 -37.97 -17.88 -24.16
N CYS A 82 -37.63 -19.16 -23.93
CA CYS A 82 -36.48 -19.82 -24.54
C CYS A 82 -36.62 -19.90 -26.07
N GLU A 83 -37.78 -20.33 -26.56
CA GLU A 83 -38.07 -20.42 -28.01
C GLU A 83 -38.08 -19.04 -28.67
N LYS A 84 -38.58 -18.02 -27.97
CA LYS A 84 -38.54 -16.63 -28.43
C LYS A 84 -37.10 -16.13 -28.61
N LEU A 85 -36.21 -16.38 -27.64
CA LEU A 85 -34.80 -16.01 -27.72
C LEU A 85 -34.05 -16.81 -28.80
N ARG A 86 -34.38 -18.09 -28.98
CA ARG A 86 -33.87 -18.92 -30.07
C ARG A 86 -34.17 -18.29 -31.43
N LYS A 87 -35.41 -17.83 -31.63
CA LYS A 87 -35.85 -17.18 -32.87
C LYS A 87 -35.11 -15.86 -33.14
N TYR A 88 -34.83 -15.06 -32.12
CA TYR A 88 -33.99 -13.85 -32.28
C TYR A 88 -32.55 -14.20 -32.65
N LEU A 89 -31.99 -15.26 -32.07
CA LEU A 89 -30.65 -15.75 -32.43
C LEU A 89 -30.59 -16.18 -33.90
N ASP A 90 -31.63 -16.86 -34.39
CA ASP A 90 -31.72 -17.30 -35.79
C ASP A 90 -31.76 -16.11 -36.76
N ILE A 91 -32.63 -15.12 -36.49
CA ILE A 91 -32.75 -13.92 -37.34
C ILE A 91 -31.43 -13.14 -37.36
N LEU A 92 -30.79 -12.97 -36.21
CA LEU A 92 -29.54 -12.23 -36.10
C LEU A 92 -28.38 -12.96 -36.80
N TYR A 93 -28.32 -14.28 -36.66
CA TYR A 93 -27.32 -15.10 -37.34
C TYR A 93 -27.52 -15.07 -38.86
N GLU A 94 -28.75 -15.25 -39.37
CA GLU A 94 -29.03 -15.19 -40.80
C GLU A 94 -28.68 -13.84 -41.40
N TYR A 95 -29.05 -12.74 -40.73
CA TYR A 95 -28.71 -11.40 -41.18
C TYR A 95 -27.19 -11.19 -41.29
N LEU A 96 -26.44 -11.53 -40.23
CA LEU A 96 -24.98 -11.37 -40.21
C LEU A 96 -24.27 -12.33 -41.17
N PHE A 97 -24.82 -13.53 -41.39
CA PHE A 97 -24.27 -14.52 -42.31
C PHE A 97 -24.49 -14.12 -43.78
N GLN A 98 -25.68 -13.64 -44.15
CA GLN A 98 -25.96 -13.10 -45.49
C GLN A 98 -25.07 -11.90 -45.81
N VAL A 99 -24.86 -11.04 -44.81
CA VAL A 99 -23.93 -9.93 -44.87
C VAL A 99 -22.48 -10.40 -45.13
N TYR A 100 -22.02 -11.43 -44.43
CA TYR A 100 -20.66 -11.96 -44.57
C TYR A 100 -20.43 -12.70 -45.90
N THR A 101 -21.45 -13.38 -46.43
CA THR A 101 -21.35 -14.20 -47.64
C THR A 101 -21.75 -13.49 -48.93
N GLY A 102 -22.29 -12.27 -48.83
CA GLY A 102 -22.72 -11.43 -49.95
C GLY A 102 -24.08 -11.83 -50.55
N PRO A 103 -24.82 -10.88 -51.17
CA PRO A 103 -26.21 -11.08 -51.60
C PRO A 103 -26.40 -12.08 -52.75
N GLU A 104 -25.34 -12.48 -53.47
CA GLU A 104 -25.45 -13.39 -54.63
C GLU A 104 -25.51 -14.88 -54.25
N THR A 105 -25.28 -15.25 -52.99
CA THR A 105 -25.37 -16.65 -52.52
C THR A 105 -26.77 -17.04 -52.02
N ALA A 106 -27.75 -16.13 -52.14
CA ALA A 106 -29.13 -16.33 -51.72
C ALA A 106 -29.96 -17.12 -52.74
N ALA A 107 -29.65 -18.42 -52.92
CA ALA A 107 -30.61 -19.39 -53.46
C ALA A 107 -30.26 -20.82 -52.97
N ASP A 108 -31.01 -21.29 -51.98
CA ASP A 108 -31.23 -22.71 -51.62
C ASP A 108 -30.06 -23.62 -51.19
N GLN A 109 -28.96 -23.10 -50.65
CA GLN A 109 -27.95 -23.96 -49.99
C GLN A 109 -27.60 -23.52 -48.56
N ILE A 110 -27.88 -24.40 -47.59
CA ILE A 110 -27.35 -24.32 -46.23
C ILE A 110 -25.83 -24.58 -46.31
N VAL A 111 -25.03 -23.52 -46.36
CA VAL A 111 -23.57 -23.64 -46.34
C VAL A 111 -23.09 -23.73 -44.88
N LYS A 112 -22.63 -24.91 -44.46
CA LYS A 112 -21.89 -25.08 -43.19
C LYS A 112 -20.50 -24.44 -43.32
N PRO A 113 -20.05 -23.61 -42.37
CA PRO A 113 -18.66 -23.18 -42.33
C PRO A 113 -17.75 -24.40 -42.10
N MET A 114 -16.84 -24.67 -43.04
CA MET A 114 -15.79 -25.68 -42.88
C MET A 114 -14.53 -25.05 -42.27
N PHE A 115 -14.25 -25.37 -41.01
CA PHE A 115 -12.96 -25.06 -40.39
C PHE A 115 -11.93 -26.10 -40.83
N LYS A 116 -10.91 -25.69 -41.58
CA LYS A 116 -9.77 -26.58 -41.91
C LYS A 116 -8.84 -26.68 -40.70
N HIS A 117 -8.83 -27.84 -40.05
CA HIS A 117 -7.75 -28.25 -39.15
C HIS A 117 -6.50 -28.53 -39.99
N ASN A 118 -5.43 -27.76 -39.80
CA ASN A 118 -4.15 -28.02 -40.46
C ASN A 118 -3.38 -29.12 -39.71
N ASP A 119 -3.71 -30.38 -40.01
CA ASP A 119 -2.90 -31.56 -39.66
C ASP A 119 -1.98 -31.93 -40.82
N LYS A 120 -0.77 -31.37 -40.89
CA LYS A 120 0.37 -31.97 -41.62
C LYS A 120 1.71 -31.46 -41.05
N ASN A 121 2.19 -32.12 -39.99
CA ASN A 121 3.61 -32.49 -39.79
C ASN A 121 3.83 -33.19 -38.44
N VAL A 122 3.30 -34.39 -38.24
CA VAL A 122 3.98 -35.46 -37.45
C VAL A 122 3.47 -36.80 -37.95
N SER A 123 4.26 -37.49 -38.78
CA SER A 123 4.07 -38.91 -39.04
C SER A 123 4.64 -39.71 -37.87
N GLY A 124 3.74 -40.36 -37.14
CA GLY A 124 3.90 -41.66 -36.47
C GLY A 124 5.26 -42.01 -35.84
N LYS A 125 5.40 -41.70 -34.55
CA LYS A 125 5.79 -42.71 -33.55
C LYS A 125 4.86 -42.55 -32.36
N GLU A 126 4.15 -43.63 -32.04
CA GLU A 126 3.40 -43.77 -30.80
C GLU A 126 4.33 -43.45 -29.63
N VAL A 127 4.03 -42.36 -28.92
CA VAL A 127 4.45 -42.21 -27.53
C VAL A 127 3.15 -42.17 -26.75
N LEU A 128 2.89 -43.28 -26.05
CA LEU A 128 1.95 -43.37 -24.95
C LEU A 128 2.06 -42.08 -24.13
N ILE A 129 1.00 -41.26 -24.12
CA ILE A 129 0.85 -40.22 -23.10
C ILE A 129 0.57 -40.99 -21.81
N SER A 130 1.63 -41.37 -21.12
CA SER A 130 1.57 -41.62 -19.70
C SER A 130 1.05 -40.33 -19.06
N SER A 131 0.11 -40.48 -18.14
CA SER A 131 -0.22 -39.45 -17.17
C SER A 131 1.02 -39.21 -16.31
N GLN A 132 1.98 -38.45 -16.83
CA GLN A 132 2.95 -37.74 -16.00
C GLN A 132 2.25 -36.48 -15.53
N HIS A 133 1.53 -36.62 -14.41
CA HIS A 133 1.78 -35.68 -13.33
C HIS A 133 3.30 -35.72 -13.13
N ASP A 134 4.01 -34.77 -13.74
CA ASP A 134 5.31 -34.42 -13.23
C ASP A 134 5.01 -33.92 -11.82
N GLU A 135 5.20 -34.82 -10.85
CA GLU A 135 5.56 -34.45 -9.49
C GLU A 135 6.78 -33.53 -9.66
N LEU A 136 6.51 -32.24 -9.74
CA LEU A 136 7.52 -31.23 -9.47
C LEU A 136 8.05 -31.57 -8.09
N ASN A 137 9.27 -32.13 -8.08
CA ASN A 137 10.05 -32.40 -6.89
C ASN A 137 9.85 -31.25 -5.89
N SER A 138 9.64 -31.61 -4.63
CA SER A 138 9.34 -30.74 -3.50
C SER A 138 10.49 -29.79 -3.10
N SER A 139 11.21 -29.23 -4.06
CA SER A 139 12.37 -28.38 -3.85
C SER A 139 12.57 -27.34 -4.97
N THR A 140 11.50 -26.79 -5.56
CA THR A 140 11.67 -25.59 -6.40
C THR A 140 12.16 -24.46 -5.51
N ASN A 141 13.45 -24.12 -5.58
CA ASN A 141 14.01 -23.04 -4.78
C ASN A 141 13.43 -21.70 -5.31
N TYR A 142 13.26 -20.70 -4.44
CA TYR A 142 12.84 -19.36 -4.84
C TYR A 142 13.74 -18.83 -5.97
N THR A 143 15.02 -19.20 -5.95
CA THR A 143 16.01 -18.95 -7.01
C THR A 143 15.63 -19.54 -8.37
N ASP A 144 15.09 -20.76 -8.42
CA ASP A 144 14.73 -21.42 -9.69
C ASP A 144 13.52 -20.74 -10.35
N ILE A 145 12.61 -20.18 -9.54
CA ILE A 145 11.48 -19.39 -10.03
C ILE A 145 11.89 -17.95 -10.38
N LEU A 146 12.84 -17.35 -9.64
CA LEU A 146 13.47 -16.11 -10.09
C LEU A 146 14.04 -16.29 -11.51
N THR A 147 14.69 -17.44 -11.79
CA THR A 147 15.25 -17.75 -13.11
C THR A 147 14.21 -18.13 -14.16
N THR A 148 13.17 -18.89 -13.80
CA THR A 148 12.19 -19.42 -14.77
C THR A 148 11.11 -18.40 -15.15
N PHE A 149 10.64 -17.59 -14.19
CA PHE A 149 9.56 -16.62 -14.40
C PHE A 149 10.03 -15.17 -14.50
N LEU A 150 11.13 -14.79 -13.85
CA LEU A 150 11.47 -13.36 -13.78
C LEU A 150 12.43 -12.90 -14.87
N GLN A 151 13.26 -13.79 -15.41
CA GLN A 151 14.22 -13.42 -16.46
C GLN A 151 13.61 -13.24 -17.85
N ARG A 152 12.34 -13.62 -18.05
CA ARG A 152 11.70 -13.61 -19.38
C ARG A 152 10.60 -12.57 -19.43
N ASP A 153 10.83 -11.50 -20.20
CA ASP A 153 9.77 -10.63 -20.72
C ASP A 153 9.01 -11.36 -21.84
N ASP A 154 8.35 -12.46 -21.48
CA ASP A 154 7.59 -13.30 -22.42
C ASP A 154 6.08 -13.12 -22.24
N ALA A 155 5.30 -13.70 -23.16
CA ALA A 155 3.84 -13.58 -23.16
C ALA A 155 3.18 -14.08 -21.86
N LYS A 156 3.81 -15.03 -21.14
CA LYS A 156 3.27 -15.54 -19.88
C LYS A 156 3.47 -14.52 -18.75
N THR A 157 4.63 -13.89 -18.69
CA THR A 157 4.92 -12.81 -17.73
C THR A 157 4.00 -11.62 -17.95
N GLN A 158 3.79 -11.20 -19.20
CA GLN A 158 2.87 -10.10 -19.53
C GLN A 158 1.40 -10.43 -19.17
N LEU A 159 0.97 -11.67 -19.38
CA LEU A 159 -0.36 -12.11 -18.96
C LEU A 159 -0.49 -12.06 -17.42
N LEU A 160 0.54 -12.50 -16.69
CA LEU A 160 0.56 -12.46 -15.23
C LEU A 160 0.53 -11.02 -14.69
N ILE A 161 1.27 -10.10 -15.31
CA ILE A 161 1.26 -8.67 -14.95
C ILE A 161 -0.11 -8.06 -15.18
N LYS A 162 -0.75 -8.35 -16.32
CA LYS A 162 -2.12 -7.89 -16.60
C LYS A 162 -3.08 -8.39 -15.53
N GLU A 163 -3.04 -9.68 -15.23
CA GLU A 163 -3.89 -10.27 -14.20
C GLU A 163 -3.60 -9.66 -12.81
N ALA A 164 -2.33 -9.42 -12.47
CA ALA A 164 -1.95 -8.77 -11.21
C ALA A 164 -2.53 -7.35 -11.10
N LYS A 165 -2.53 -6.58 -12.21
CA LYS A 165 -3.15 -5.26 -12.28
C LYS A 165 -4.67 -5.33 -12.08
N ASP A 166 -5.34 -6.28 -12.73
CA ASP A 166 -6.79 -6.49 -12.59
C ASP A 166 -7.13 -6.89 -11.14
N TRP A 167 -6.34 -7.77 -10.52
CA TRP A 167 -6.49 -8.14 -9.11
C TRP A 167 -6.25 -6.96 -8.17
N ALA A 168 -5.20 -6.18 -8.39
CA ALA A 168 -4.89 -5.00 -7.59
C ALA A 168 -6.06 -4.01 -7.59
N GLN A 169 -6.74 -3.81 -8.72
CA GLN A 169 -7.97 -3.00 -8.79
C GLN A 169 -9.10 -3.60 -7.96
N ASN A 170 -9.36 -4.91 -8.10
CA ASN A 170 -10.46 -5.59 -7.40
C ASN A 170 -10.30 -5.65 -5.88
N ILE A 171 -9.07 -5.53 -5.36
CA ILE A 171 -8.78 -5.49 -3.92
C ILE A 171 -8.48 -4.08 -3.41
N GLU A 172 -8.78 -3.05 -4.20
CA GLU A 172 -8.58 -1.64 -3.85
C GLU A 172 -7.12 -1.26 -3.55
N LEU A 173 -6.15 -1.91 -4.19
CA LEU A 173 -4.75 -1.48 -4.20
C LEU A 173 -4.55 -0.40 -5.28
N ILE A 174 -5.24 0.72 -5.08
CA ILE A 174 -5.36 1.86 -6.02
C ILE A 174 -5.05 3.17 -5.31
N ILE A 175 -4.54 4.17 -6.02
CA ILE A 175 -4.16 5.50 -5.51
C ILE A 175 -4.81 6.61 -6.34
N ARG A 176 -4.84 7.82 -5.77
CA ARG A 176 -5.19 9.05 -6.51
C ARG A 176 -3.96 9.65 -7.15
N GLU A 177 -4.04 9.88 -8.45
CA GLU A 177 -3.05 10.62 -9.24
C GLU A 177 -3.63 12.00 -9.60
N PRO A 178 -3.00 13.12 -9.21
CA PRO A 178 -3.43 14.44 -9.65
C PRO A 178 -3.16 14.61 -11.14
N LYS A 179 -4.19 14.95 -11.92
CA LYS A 179 -4.06 15.31 -13.33
C LYS A 179 -4.63 16.70 -13.59
N PHE A 180 -3.90 17.47 -14.39
CA PHE A 180 -4.36 18.76 -14.86
C PHE A 180 -5.15 18.57 -16.15
N ASP A 181 -6.42 18.93 -16.14
CA ASP A 181 -7.21 19.04 -17.36
C ASP A 181 -6.98 20.41 -17.98
N ALA A 182 -6.25 20.47 -19.09
CA ALA A 182 -5.97 21.71 -19.79
C ALA A 182 -7.25 22.37 -20.34
N ASN A 183 -8.26 21.60 -20.75
CA ASN A 183 -9.52 22.12 -21.31
C ASN A 183 -10.38 22.73 -20.20
N LEU A 184 -10.42 22.09 -19.03
CA LEU A 184 -11.18 22.58 -17.88
C LEU A 184 -10.38 23.54 -16.99
N SER A 185 -9.10 23.76 -17.29
CA SER A 185 -8.15 24.57 -16.50
C SER A 185 -8.21 24.25 -15.00
N ARG A 186 -8.36 22.96 -14.65
CA ARG A 186 -8.51 22.51 -13.27
C ARG A 186 -7.80 21.20 -13.03
N TRP A 187 -7.38 21.01 -11.79
CA TRP A 187 -6.88 19.73 -11.31
C TRP A 187 -8.05 18.81 -10.96
N PHE A 188 -7.89 17.52 -11.28
CA PHE A 188 -8.76 16.44 -10.81
C PHE A 188 -7.89 15.25 -10.40
N TYR A 189 -8.50 14.25 -9.76
CA TYR A 189 -7.80 13.03 -9.38
C TYR A 189 -8.24 11.88 -10.28
N GLN A 190 -7.29 11.24 -10.95
CA GLN A 190 -7.47 9.96 -11.61
C GLN A 190 -7.21 8.82 -10.61
N THR A 191 -7.96 7.73 -10.73
CA THR A 191 -7.66 6.49 -9.99
C THR A 191 -6.72 5.63 -10.82
N VAL A 192 -5.59 5.23 -10.23
CA VAL A 192 -4.63 4.32 -10.85
C VAL A 192 -4.26 3.21 -9.87
N VAL A 193 -3.71 2.10 -10.36
CA VAL A 193 -3.19 1.04 -9.49
C VAL A 193 -1.98 1.57 -8.72
N ALA A 194 -1.85 1.22 -7.45
CA ALA A 194 -0.65 1.57 -6.70
C ALA A 194 0.57 0.83 -7.28
N PRO A 195 1.79 1.37 -7.29
CA PRO A 195 2.95 0.61 -7.74
C PRO A 195 3.20 -0.58 -6.80
N PHE A 196 3.41 -1.78 -7.35
CA PHE A 196 3.66 -2.99 -6.57
C PHE A 196 4.76 -3.85 -7.21
N THR A 197 5.43 -4.71 -6.45
CA THR A 197 6.30 -5.75 -7.02
C THR A 197 5.46 -6.91 -7.53
N LEU A 198 5.81 -7.57 -8.64
CA LEU A 198 4.98 -8.67 -9.15
C LEU A 198 4.97 -9.87 -8.19
N PHE A 199 6.11 -10.11 -7.53
CA PHE A 199 6.29 -11.21 -6.58
C PHE A 199 6.71 -10.65 -5.21
N PRO A 200 6.38 -11.37 -4.12
CA PRO A 200 6.87 -11.02 -2.80
C PRO A 200 8.38 -11.21 -2.72
N SER A 201 9.15 -10.18 -2.38
CA SER A 201 10.62 -10.27 -2.32
C SER A 201 11.11 -11.29 -1.28
N PRO A 202 12.19 -12.03 -1.56
CA PRO A 202 12.71 -13.01 -0.63
C PRO A 202 13.33 -12.33 0.58
N PHE A 203 13.08 -12.85 1.78
CA PHE A 203 13.61 -12.32 3.02
C PHE A 203 13.89 -13.44 4.02
N PRO A 204 15.07 -13.49 4.66
CA PRO A 204 15.37 -14.59 5.58
C PRO A 204 14.46 -14.60 6.81
N ARG A 205 13.85 -15.76 7.10
CA ARG A 205 12.88 -15.95 8.19
C ARG A 205 13.41 -15.45 9.53
N LYS A 206 14.66 -15.81 9.85
CA LYS A 206 15.34 -15.40 11.08
C LYS A 206 15.31 -13.89 11.32
N PHE A 207 15.55 -13.08 10.27
CA PHE A 207 15.57 -11.62 10.40
C PHE A 207 14.17 -11.01 10.40
N PHE A 208 13.21 -11.63 9.69
CA PHE A 208 11.81 -11.24 9.77
C PHE A 208 11.28 -11.44 11.19
N GLU A 209 11.54 -12.62 11.79
CA GLU A 209 11.17 -12.94 13.17
C GLU A 209 11.90 -12.05 14.17
N GLN A 210 13.19 -11.73 13.95
CA GLN A 210 13.90 -10.75 14.76
C GLN A 210 13.19 -9.38 14.76
N ALA A 211 12.77 -8.89 13.60
CA ALA A 211 12.04 -7.62 13.45
C ALA A 211 10.66 -7.67 14.14
N ALA A 212 9.93 -8.78 13.96
CA ALA A 212 8.62 -8.98 14.57
C ALA A 212 8.71 -9.04 16.11
N ASN A 213 9.67 -9.80 16.64
CA ASN A 213 9.83 -10.03 18.08
C ASN A 213 10.23 -8.76 18.85
N VAL A 214 11.00 -7.85 18.23
CA VAL A 214 11.43 -6.60 18.89
C VAL A 214 10.33 -5.52 18.88
N GLN A 215 9.29 -5.66 18.05
CA GLN A 215 8.30 -4.60 17.85
C GLN A 215 7.55 -4.21 19.13
N THR A 216 7.18 -5.17 19.99
CA THR A 216 6.46 -4.87 21.23
C THR A 216 7.36 -4.14 22.24
N ALA A 217 8.66 -4.44 22.24
CA ALA A 217 9.65 -3.69 23.01
C ALA A 217 9.80 -2.26 22.49
N LEU A 218 9.81 -2.06 21.17
CA LEU A 218 9.82 -0.72 20.57
C LEU A 218 8.53 0.04 20.87
N ASN A 219 7.35 -0.58 20.75
CA ASN A 219 6.09 0.06 21.13
C ASN A 219 6.15 0.57 22.59
N LEU A 220 6.70 -0.24 23.49
CA LEU A 220 6.86 0.12 24.90
C LEU A 220 7.86 1.27 25.09
N LEU A 221 9.00 1.26 24.39
CA LEU A 221 9.97 2.36 24.41
C LEU A 221 9.30 3.68 24.01
N TYR A 222 8.65 3.73 22.85
CA TYR A 222 8.03 4.95 22.35
C TYR A 222 6.82 5.37 23.18
N PHE A 223 6.05 4.44 23.73
CA PHE A 223 5.02 4.76 24.72
C PHE A 223 5.60 5.42 25.97
N ARG A 224 6.75 4.95 26.48
CA ARG A 224 7.42 5.58 27.63
C ARG A 224 7.98 6.96 27.28
N ILE A 225 8.49 7.15 26.06
CA ILE A 225 8.94 8.47 25.56
C ILE A 225 7.76 9.46 25.50
N MET A 226 6.60 9.03 25.01
CA MET A 226 5.39 9.88 24.95
C MET A 226 4.95 10.40 26.33
N ARG A 227 5.34 9.72 27.42
CA ARG A 227 5.05 10.13 28.81
C ARG A 227 6.04 11.14 29.35
N ASP A 228 7.25 11.21 28.80
CA ASP A 228 8.34 12.06 29.29
C ASP A 228 8.35 13.40 28.53
N TYR A 229 7.39 14.26 28.86
CA TYR A 229 7.32 15.62 28.30
C TYR A 229 8.61 16.44 28.52
N PRO A 230 9.23 16.44 29.72
CA PRO A 230 10.52 17.12 29.93
C PRO A 230 11.60 16.67 28.94
N PHE A 231 11.73 15.35 28.70
CA PHE A 231 12.65 14.83 27.69
C PHE A 231 12.31 15.34 26.28
N LEU A 232 11.04 15.26 25.85
CA LEU A 232 10.63 15.75 24.53
C LEU A 232 10.94 17.25 24.37
N LYS A 233 10.68 18.07 25.40
CA LYS A 233 10.99 19.50 25.40
C LYS A 233 12.50 19.76 25.26
N GLU A 234 13.32 18.99 25.99
CA GLU A 234 14.78 19.07 25.94
C GLU A 234 15.33 18.74 24.54
N VAL A 235 14.84 17.66 23.92
CA VAL A 235 15.27 17.21 22.59
C VAL A 235 15.11 18.32 21.52
N TYR A 236 14.07 19.14 21.62
CA TYR A 236 13.73 20.15 20.61
C TYR A 236 14.12 21.58 20.99
N GLN A 237 14.74 21.81 22.15
CA GLN A 237 14.96 23.14 22.72
C GLN A 237 15.62 24.17 21.77
N LYS A 238 16.51 23.70 20.88
CA LYS A 238 17.22 24.55 19.90
C LYS A 238 16.36 24.87 18.66
N LEU A 239 15.55 23.91 18.21
CA LEU A 239 14.73 24.02 17.00
C LEU A 239 13.49 24.89 17.18
N ILE A 240 12.87 24.82 18.36
CA ILE A 240 11.50 25.33 18.58
C ILE A 240 11.36 26.85 18.46
N LYS A 241 12.47 27.58 18.51
CA LYS A 241 12.50 29.04 18.32
C LYS A 241 12.26 29.44 16.86
N ASN A 242 12.55 28.54 15.92
CA ASN A 242 12.54 28.83 14.47
C ASN A 242 11.59 27.90 13.68
N GLU A 243 11.08 26.84 14.31
CA GLU A 243 10.22 25.84 13.68
C GLU A 243 8.79 25.94 14.20
N GLN A 244 7.94 26.71 13.50
CA GLN A 244 6.57 26.98 13.95
C GLN A 244 5.74 25.71 14.22
N PRO A 245 5.75 24.66 13.37
CA PRO A 245 4.96 23.45 13.64
C PRO A 245 5.38 22.73 14.92
N LEU A 246 6.70 22.62 15.17
CA LEU A 246 7.24 22.01 16.39
C LEU A 246 6.96 22.87 17.61
N SER A 247 7.11 24.19 17.48
CA SER A 247 6.83 25.16 18.54
C SER A 247 5.38 25.09 18.99
N SER A 248 4.43 25.12 18.04
CA SER A 248 3.00 25.00 18.34
C SER A 248 2.65 23.65 18.95
N ALA A 249 3.28 22.56 18.51
CA ALA A 249 3.03 21.25 19.12
C ALA A 249 3.52 21.16 20.56
N LEU A 250 4.71 21.69 20.86
CA LEU A 250 5.20 21.73 22.24
C LEU A 250 4.41 22.68 23.14
N GLN A 251 3.91 23.79 22.61
CA GLN A 251 2.99 24.67 23.36
C GLN A 251 1.70 23.92 23.75
N ILE A 252 1.11 23.16 22.83
CA ILE A 252 -0.05 22.31 23.13
C ILE A 252 0.30 21.28 24.21
N MET A 253 1.46 20.61 24.10
CA MET A 253 1.92 19.66 25.12
C MET A 253 2.16 20.32 26.48
N GLU A 254 2.70 21.54 26.51
CA GLU A 254 2.90 22.34 27.73
C GLU A 254 1.57 22.67 28.40
N GLU A 255 0.58 23.12 27.61
CA GLU A 255 -0.77 23.41 28.09
C GLU A 255 -1.41 22.18 28.72
N ILE A 256 -1.35 21.03 28.05
CA ILE A 256 -1.91 19.76 28.57
C ILE A 256 -1.18 19.34 29.85
N HIS A 257 0.14 19.52 29.90
CA HIS A 257 0.94 19.19 31.06
C HIS A 257 0.56 20.07 32.27
N LEU A 258 0.39 21.37 32.07
CA LEU A 258 0.01 22.33 33.11
C LEU A 258 -1.45 22.21 33.54
N GLU A 259 -2.36 21.96 32.60
CA GLU A 259 -3.80 21.79 32.85
C GLU A 259 -4.10 20.46 33.54
N GLY A 260 -3.22 19.47 33.37
CA GLY A 260 -3.38 18.10 33.83
C GLY A 260 -4.13 17.24 32.80
N ILE A 261 -3.61 16.03 32.57
CA ILE A 261 -4.10 15.10 31.54
C ILE A 261 -5.55 14.70 31.80
N LYS A 262 -6.46 15.06 30.88
CA LYS A 262 -7.91 14.77 30.98
C LYS A 262 -8.32 13.38 30.49
N GLN A 263 -7.54 12.81 29.58
CA GLN A 263 -7.73 11.43 29.12
C GLN A 263 -6.43 10.63 29.33
N PRO A 264 -6.38 9.73 30.32
CA PRO A 264 -5.20 8.91 30.57
C PRO A 264 -4.91 7.90 29.45
N LEU A 265 -5.93 7.38 28.76
CA LEU A 265 -5.75 6.32 27.77
C LEU A 265 -5.34 6.89 26.41
N THR A 266 -4.43 6.20 25.72
CA THR A 266 -4.03 6.52 24.34
C THR A 266 -3.70 5.25 23.57
N VAL A 267 -3.88 5.29 22.24
CA VAL A 267 -3.46 4.23 21.33
C VAL A 267 -2.23 4.71 20.56
N LEU A 268 -1.10 4.08 20.77
CA LEU A 268 0.07 4.19 19.90
C LEU A 268 -0.11 3.26 18.70
N PHE A 269 0.10 3.80 17.50
CA PHE A 269 0.31 3.04 16.27
C PHE A 269 1.78 3.22 15.87
N GLN A 270 2.47 2.14 15.56
CA GLN A 270 3.89 2.20 15.22
C GLN A 270 4.21 1.31 14.01
N ARG A 271 5.06 1.81 13.12
CA ARG A 271 5.72 1.01 12.08
C ARG A 271 7.24 1.20 12.15
N ALA A 272 7.98 0.16 12.50
CA ALA A 272 9.44 0.19 12.47
C ALA A 272 9.94 -0.37 11.14
N ASP A 273 10.73 0.42 10.41
CA ASP A 273 11.22 0.08 9.08
C ASP A 273 12.70 -0.36 9.17
N TYR A 274 13.05 -1.44 8.48
CA TYR A 274 14.35 -2.12 8.55
C TYR A 274 14.90 -2.47 7.17
N MET A 275 16.21 -2.50 7.06
CA MET A 275 16.93 -3.12 5.95
C MET A 275 17.78 -4.28 6.47
N LEU A 276 17.82 -5.37 5.71
CA LEU A 276 18.81 -6.42 5.92
C LEU A 276 20.12 -5.98 5.26
N CYS A 277 21.16 -5.80 6.05
CA CYS A 277 22.44 -5.28 5.59
C CYS A 277 23.49 -6.38 5.58
N GLU A 278 24.36 -6.37 4.58
CA GLU A 278 25.53 -7.24 4.55
C GLU A 278 26.66 -6.61 5.37
N SER A 279 27.22 -7.38 6.29
CA SER A 279 28.38 -7.03 7.11
C SER A 279 29.60 -7.83 6.66
N ASN A 280 30.78 -7.17 6.63
CA ASN A 280 32.10 -7.71 6.23
C ASN A 280 32.32 -7.96 4.72
N TYR A 281 31.96 -6.99 3.87
CA TYR A 281 32.25 -7.04 2.42
C TYR A 281 33.77 -7.12 2.11
N GLU A 282 34.64 -6.66 3.01
CA GLU A 282 36.08 -6.47 2.77
C GLU A 282 37.01 -7.54 3.38
N GLY A 283 36.60 -8.80 3.60
CA GLY A 283 37.60 -9.81 3.98
C GLY A 283 37.22 -11.20 4.49
N ASN A 284 35.95 -11.65 4.41
CA ASN A 284 35.59 -13.02 4.81
C ASN A 284 34.91 -13.79 3.67
N GLU A 285 35.21 -15.09 3.57
CA GLU A 285 34.63 -16.00 2.56
C GLU A 285 33.11 -16.28 2.77
N LYS A 286 32.51 -15.77 3.86
CA LYS A 286 31.06 -15.86 4.11
C LYS A 286 30.49 -14.49 4.49
N PRO A 287 29.51 -13.97 3.73
CA PRO A 287 28.81 -12.75 4.10
C PRO A 287 28.06 -12.97 5.41
N SER A 288 28.16 -11.99 6.31
CA SER A 288 27.32 -11.92 7.51
C SER A 288 26.19 -10.93 7.26
N PHE A 289 25.04 -11.11 7.91
CA PHE A 289 23.90 -10.22 7.72
C PHE A 289 23.40 -9.68 9.05
N GLU A 290 22.99 -8.41 9.04
CA GLU A 290 22.43 -7.73 10.19
C GLU A 290 21.16 -6.97 9.82
N LEU A 291 20.13 -7.09 10.64
CA LEU A 291 18.93 -6.28 10.50
C LEU A 291 19.17 -4.90 11.13
N LYS A 292 19.05 -3.83 10.34
CA LYS A 292 19.26 -2.45 10.78
C LYS A 292 18.01 -1.61 10.57
N GLN A 293 17.63 -0.88 11.61
CA GLN A 293 16.47 0.00 11.63
C GLN A 293 16.78 1.28 10.85
N ILE A 294 15.93 1.58 9.87
CA ILE A 294 15.97 2.82 9.08
C ILE A 294 15.33 3.96 9.86
N GLU A 295 14.12 3.71 10.39
CA GLU A 295 13.28 4.68 11.06
C GLU A 295 12.16 3.99 11.84
N VAL A 296 11.54 4.72 12.76
CA VAL A 296 10.30 4.33 13.41
C VAL A 296 9.26 5.40 13.15
N ASN A 297 8.11 5.00 12.63
CA ASN A 297 7.00 5.86 12.29
C ASN A 297 5.88 5.70 13.32
N GLY A 298 5.34 6.81 13.83
CA GLY A 298 4.24 6.75 14.82
C GLY A 298 3.09 7.73 14.62
N SER A 299 3.18 8.66 13.67
CA SER A 299 2.02 9.48 13.27
C SER A 299 2.27 10.32 12.00
N ALA A 300 1.40 10.36 10.99
CA ALA A 300 0.39 9.35 10.65
C ALA A 300 1.07 8.25 9.82
N ILE A 301 0.83 6.98 10.15
CA ILE A 301 1.48 5.86 9.45
C ILE A 301 0.67 5.42 8.23
N GLY A 302 1.35 5.20 7.11
CA GLY A 302 0.75 4.60 5.90
C GLY A 302 0.91 3.08 5.89
N GLY A 303 0.22 2.42 4.97
CA GLY A 303 0.30 0.95 4.81
C GLY A 303 -0.62 0.16 5.74
N LEU A 304 -1.49 0.82 6.51
CA LEU A 304 -2.41 0.15 7.43
C LEU A 304 -3.45 -0.71 6.70
N GLY A 305 -3.83 -0.32 5.48
CA GLY A 305 -4.72 -1.11 4.62
C GLY A 305 -3.99 -1.75 3.45
N TYR A 306 -3.11 -1.00 2.77
CA TYR A 306 -2.44 -1.49 1.57
C TYR A 306 -1.49 -2.65 1.83
N SER A 307 -0.90 -2.77 3.02
CA SER A 307 -0.03 -3.91 3.33
C SER A 307 -0.78 -5.25 3.30
N THR A 308 -1.99 -5.27 3.85
CA THR A 308 -2.90 -6.42 3.81
C THR A 308 -3.30 -6.76 2.38
N ARG A 309 -3.65 -5.74 1.58
CA ARG A 309 -4.01 -5.90 0.16
C ARG A 309 -2.82 -6.41 -0.68
N THR A 310 -1.61 -5.92 -0.42
CA THR A 310 -0.39 -6.35 -1.12
C THR A 310 -0.06 -7.83 -0.83
N SER A 311 -0.18 -8.27 0.43
CA SER A 311 -0.01 -9.69 0.78
C SER A 311 -1.07 -10.56 0.08
N LYS A 312 -2.33 -10.12 0.02
CA LYS A 312 -3.40 -10.83 -0.74
C LYS A 312 -3.06 -10.95 -2.22
N LEU A 313 -2.60 -9.87 -2.86
CA LEU A 313 -2.15 -9.89 -4.25
C LEU A 313 -1.02 -10.91 -4.46
N HIS A 314 0.02 -10.85 -3.64
CA HIS A 314 1.16 -11.77 -3.77
C HIS A 314 0.81 -13.22 -3.55
N ARG A 315 -0.06 -13.54 -2.58
CA ARG A 315 -0.54 -14.92 -2.40
C ARG A 315 -1.31 -15.42 -3.63
N GLN A 316 -2.09 -14.56 -4.26
CA GLN A 316 -2.80 -14.88 -5.49
C GLN A 316 -1.82 -15.15 -6.65
N ILE A 317 -0.79 -14.31 -6.81
CA ILE A 317 0.24 -14.51 -7.84
C ILE A 317 1.05 -15.79 -7.58
N LEU A 318 1.46 -16.03 -6.34
CA LEU A 318 2.19 -17.25 -5.96
C LEU A 318 1.39 -18.53 -6.20
N SER A 319 0.05 -18.50 -6.07
CA SER A 319 -0.79 -19.67 -6.33
C SER A 319 -0.66 -20.22 -7.76
N LYS A 320 -0.12 -19.41 -8.68
CA LYS A 320 0.10 -19.75 -10.09
C LYS A 320 1.52 -20.23 -10.40
N THR A 321 2.45 -20.17 -9.45
CA THR A 321 3.87 -20.51 -9.67
C THR A 321 4.29 -21.86 -9.11
N GLY A 322 3.43 -22.52 -8.32
CA GLY A 322 3.77 -23.74 -7.59
C GLY A 322 4.65 -23.51 -6.35
N LEU A 323 4.91 -22.26 -5.97
CA LEU A 323 5.62 -21.93 -4.73
C LEU A 323 4.78 -22.26 -3.49
N ASN A 324 5.49 -22.59 -2.42
CA ASN A 324 4.84 -22.86 -1.14
C ASN A 324 4.27 -21.57 -0.54
N LEU A 325 2.94 -21.46 -0.55
CA LEU A 325 2.21 -20.33 0.03
C LEU A 325 2.43 -20.14 1.53
N SER A 326 2.91 -21.16 2.27
CA SER A 326 3.23 -21.03 3.69
C SER A 326 4.42 -20.11 3.96
N ASN A 327 5.26 -19.87 2.95
CA ASN A 327 6.38 -18.93 3.06
C ASN A 327 5.97 -17.48 2.78
N SER A 328 4.78 -17.25 2.20
CA SER A 328 4.20 -15.91 2.11
C SER A 328 3.51 -15.56 3.41
N VAL A 329 4.00 -14.52 4.10
CA VAL A 329 3.48 -14.14 5.41
C VAL A 329 2.09 -13.52 5.27
N GLU A 330 1.12 -14.08 5.98
CA GLU A 330 -0.21 -13.45 6.10
C GLU A 330 -0.12 -12.10 6.80
N ASN A 331 -0.95 -11.16 6.35
CA ASN A 331 -0.87 -9.79 6.81
C ASN A 331 -2.23 -9.32 7.34
N ASN A 332 -2.27 -9.07 8.64
CA ASN A 332 -3.48 -8.67 9.37
C ASN A 332 -3.36 -7.24 9.94
N THR A 333 -2.61 -6.36 9.26
CA THR A 333 -2.40 -4.97 9.71
C THR A 333 -3.71 -4.18 9.79
N SER A 334 -4.63 -4.36 8.84
CA SER A 334 -5.91 -3.64 8.85
C SER A 334 -6.78 -4.09 10.03
N ALA A 335 -6.86 -5.40 10.26
CA ALA A 335 -7.53 -6.00 11.42
C ALA A 335 -6.92 -5.55 12.75
N LEU A 336 -5.58 -5.51 12.87
CA LEU A 336 -4.90 -4.94 14.04
C LEU A 336 -5.39 -3.51 14.31
N THR A 337 -5.50 -2.71 13.25
CA THR A 337 -5.88 -1.30 13.34
C THR A 337 -7.31 -1.13 13.83
N VAL A 338 -8.25 -1.83 13.19
CA VAL A 338 -9.67 -1.81 13.55
C VAL A 338 -9.89 -2.29 14.99
N GLU A 339 -9.19 -3.36 15.39
CA GLU A 339 -9.29 -3.91 16.75
C GLU A 339 -8.73 -2.96 17.81
N ALA A 340 -7.63 -2.26 17.55
CA ALA A 340 -7.08 -1.28 18.47
C ALA A 340 -8.04 -0.11 18.73
N ILE A 341 -8.74 0.38 17.69
CA ILE A 341 -9.77 1.43 17.83
C ILE A 341 -11.00 0.89 18.57
N TYR A 342 -11.42 -0.34 18.28
CA TYR A 342 -12.51 -1.00 18.99
C TYR A 342 -12.22 -1.14 20.48
N GLN A 343 -11.04 -1.63 20.85
CA GLN A 343 -10.64 -1.76 22.24
C GLN A 343 -10.57 -0.39 22.95
N ALA A 344 -10.06 0.64 22.28
CA ALA A 344 -10.03 1.99 22.83
C ALA A 344 -11.44 2.50 23.13
N TRP A 345 -12.38 2.38 22.18
CA TRP A 345 -13.77 2.77 22.38
C TRP A 345 -14.43 1.99 23.53
N GLN A 346 -14.21 0.68 23.61
CA GLN A 346 -14.72 -0.13 24.73
C GLN A 346 -14.16 0.34 26.08
N LYS A 347 -12.89 0.76 26.14
CA LYS A 347 -12.27 1.29 27.37
C LYS A 347 -12.71 2.69 27.72
N PHE A 348 -13.18 3.49 26.76
CA PHE A 348 -13.82 4.78 27.05
C PHE A 348 -15.10 4.59 27.87
N GLY A 349 -15.88 3.56 27.58
CA GLY A 349 -16.94 3.07 28.47
C GLY A 349 -18.31 3.74 28.30
N ASP A 350 -18.49 4.60 27.29
CA ASP A 350 -19.80 5.16 26.92
C ASP A 350 -20.26 4.59 25.57
N PRO A 351 -21.31 3.76 25.53
CA PRO A 351 -21.80 3.17 24.28
C PRO A 351 -22.45 4.18 23.33
N LYS A 352 -22.82 5.39 23.80
CA LYS A 352 -23.38 6.46 22.95
C LYS A 352 -22.30 7.37 22.37
N ALA A 353 -21.08 7.29 22.88
CA ALA A 353 -20.00 8.15 22.42
C ALA A 353 -19.48 7.68 21.05
N ILE A 354 -19.23 8.64 20.17
CA ILE A 354 -18.88 8.43 18.76
C ILE A 354 -17.36 8.39 18.53
N ILE A 355 -16.97 8.01 17.32
CA ILE A 355 -15.57 8.02 16.87
C ILE A 355 -15.40 9.09 15.80
N ILE A 356 -14.36 9.91 15.93
CA ILE A 356 -13.94 10.82 14.86
C ILE A 356 -12.76 10.18 14.12
N PHE A 357 -12.92 9.97 12.82
CA PHE A 357 -11.86 9.53 11.92
C PHE A 357 -11.31 10.73 11.14
N ILE A 358 -10.04 11.08 11.38
CA ILE A 358 -9.42 12.25 10.75
C ILE A 358 -8.56 11.83 9.57
N PHE A 359 -8.83 12.33 8.36
CA PHE A 359 -7.98 12.11 7.19
C PHE A 359 -8.05 13.29 6.20
N ASP A 360 -7.04 13.43 5.35
CA ASP A 360 -7.00 14.47 4.30
C ASP A 360 -7.40 13.85 2.95
N GLU A 361 -8.38 14.46 2.27
CA GLU A 361 -8.91 13.98 0.99
C GLU A 361 -7.94 14.16 -0.18
N ALA A 362 -7.02 15.12 -0.06
CA ALA A 362 -6.03 15.45 -1.11
C ALA A 362 -4.85 14.47 -1.14
N PHE A 363 -4.88 13.41 -0.33
CA PHE A 363 -3.78 12.48 -0.14
C PHE A 363 -3.73 11.38 -1.20
N PHE A 364 -2.54 11.03 -1.68
CA PHE A 364 -2.36 9.97 -2.70
C PHE A 364 -2.91 8.61 -2.25
N ALA A 365 -2.83 8.31 -0.95
CA ALA A 365 -3.37 7.08 -0.33
C ALA A 365 -4.81 7.25 0.18
N TYR A 366 -5.60 8.14 -0.44
CA TYR A 366 -7.01 8.35 -0.09
C TYR A 366 -7.81 7.03 0.03
N TYR A 367 -7.63 6.12 -0.94
CA TYR A 367 -8.36 4.85 -0.96
C TYR A 367 -7.94 3.87 0.15
N GLU A 368 -6.72 3.98 0.68
CA GLU A 368 -6.35 3.26 1.90
C GLU A 368 -7.13 3.79 3.11
N ARG A 369 -7.24 5.12 3.25
CA ARG A 369 -7.95 5.73 4.38
C ARG A 369 -9.45 5.46 4.33
N ILE A 370 -10.05 5.54 3.15
CA ILE A 370 -11.46 5.22 2.94
C ILE A 370 -11.74 3.73 3.14
N GLY A 371 -10.87 2.85 2.65
CA GLY A 371 -11.00 1.41 2.92
C GLY A 371 -11.00 1.11 4.41
N LEU A 372 -10.10 1.74 5.16
CA LEU A 372 -10.07 1.61 6.62
C LEU A 372 -11.31 2.18 7.31
N TYR A 373 -11.87 3.27 6.78
CA TYR A 373 -13.16 3.80 7.25
C TYR A 373 -14.28 2.77 7.09
N PHE A 374 -14.36 2.06 5.96
CA PHE A 374 -15.37 1.01 5.78
C PHE A 374 -15.15 -0.20 6.69
N GLU A 375 -13.91 -0.65 6.87
CA GLU A 375 -13.61 -1.74 7.81
C GLU A 375 -13.98 -1.38 9.26
N LEU A 376 -13.79 -0.11 9.65
CA LEU A 376 -14.27 0.41 10.92
C LEU A 376 -15.81 0.47 10.95
N ALA A 377 -16.45 1.00 9.92
CA ALA A 377 -17.91 1.09 9.85
C ALA A 377 -18.57 -0.30 10.03
N ASP A 378 -18.04 -1.34 9.37
CA ASP A 378 -18.50 -2.72 9.52
C ASP A 378 -18.30 -3.23 10.96
N LYS A 379 -17.14 -2.98 11.57
CA LYS A 379 -16.87 -3.38 12.96
C LYS A 379 -17.84 -2.72 13.94
N PHE A 380 -18.17 -1.46 13.72
CA PHE A 380 -18.98 -0.64 14.61
C PHE A 380 -20.47 -0.60 14.25
N GLU A 381 -20.91 -1.33 13.22
CA GLU A 381 -22.32 -1.46 12.84
C GLU A 381 -23.17 -1.86 14.06
N GLY A 382 -24.24 -1.09 14.29
CA GLY A 382 -25.17 -1.24 15.40
C GLY A 382 -24.62 -0.86 16.78
N LYS A 383 -23.39 -0.34 16.89
CA LYS A 383 -22.72 -0.04 18.18
C LYS A 383 -22.56 1.46 18.42
N THR A 384 -21.88 2.15 17.50
CA THR A 384 -21.71 3.62 17.56
C THR A 384 -21.50 4.19 16.16
N GLU A 385 -21.51 5.51 16.05
CA GLU A 385 -21.29 6.24 14.81
C GLU A 385 -19.80 6.59 14.63
N ILE A 386 -19.37 6.59 13.36
CA ILE A 386 -18.05 7.05 12.94
C ILE A 386 -18.22 8.23 12.00
N ILE A 387 -17.74 9.40 12.43
CA ILE A 387 -17.76 10.62 11.64
C ILE A 387 -16.38 10.87 11.08
N ALA A 388 -16.28 10.97 9.75
CA ALA A 388 -15.03 11.18 9.04
C ALA A 388 -14.86 12.67 8.70
N LEU A 389 -13.79 13.31 9.18
CA LEU A 389 -13.53 14.74 9.02
C LEU A 389 -12.09 14.99 8.57
N ASN A 390 -11.84 16.09 7.87
CA ASN A 390 -10.51 16.68 7.84
C ASN A 390 -10.33 17.67 8.99
N LEU A 391 -9.09 18.06 9.28
CA LEU A 391 -8.82 18.93 10.43
C LEU A 391 -9.42 20.33 10.34
N LYS A 392 -9.65 20.86 9.14
CA LYS A 392 -10.33 22.16 9.01
C LYS A 392 -11.78 22.05 9.44
N GLN A 393 -12.45 20.97 9.05
CA GLN A 393 -13.80 20.64 9.52
C GLN A 393 -13.82 20.38 11.03
N CYS A 394 -12.79 19.74 11.59
CA CYS A 394 -12.67 19.60 13.05
C CYS A 394 -12.68 20.96 13.78
N ALA A 395 -12.06 22.00 13.20
CA ALA A 395 -12.10 23.34 13.78
C ALA A 395 -13.51 23.94 13.86
N GLU A 396 -14.40 23.54 12.95
CA GLU A 396 -15.75 24.08 12.83
C GLU A 396 -16.75 23.27 13.66
N PHE A 397 -16.62 21.94 13.68
CA PHE A 397 -17.63 21.04 14.25
C PHE A 397 -17.27 20.49 15.63
N LEU A 398 -15.99 20.41 15.99
CA LEU A 398 -15.60 19.88 17.30
C LEU A 398 -15.49 21.01 18.33
N LYS A 399 -16.14 20.79 19.47
CA LYS A 399 -16.14 21.74 20.59
C LYS A 399 -15.65 21.05 21.85
N LEU A 400 -14.78 21.73 22.58
CA LEU A 400 -14.33 21.32 23.89
C LEU A 400 -15.24 21.95 24.95
N ASP A 401 -15.85 21.14 25.80
CA ASP A 401 -16.59 21.65 26.95
C ASP A 401 -15.64 22.39 27.92
N PRO A 402 -15.94 23.64 28.30
CA PRO A 402 -15.03 24.44 29.12
C PRO A 402 -14.98 23.99 30.60
N HIS A 403 -15.88 23.12 31.06
CA HIS A 403 -15.94 22.68 32.45
C HIS A 403 -15.31 21.30 32.64
N ASP A 404 -15.71 20.34 31.80
CA ASP A 404 -15.30 18.93 31.94
C ASP A 404 -14.36 18.43 30.85
N PHE A 405 -14.01 19.30 29.88
CA PHE A 405 -13.10 18.98 28.76
C PHE A 405 -13.64 17.89 27.83
N THR A 406 -14.94 17.61 27.85
CA THR A 406 -15.56 16.67 26.92
C THR A 406 -15.49 17.20 25.50
N LEU A 407 -14.96 16.40 24.58
CA LEU A 407 -15.01 16.70 23.16
C LEU A 407 -16.39 16.34 22.61
N ARG A 408 -17.03 17.29 21.92
CA ARG A 408 -18.35 17.11 21.32
C ARG A 408 -18.34 17.39 19.84
N TYR A 409 -19.08 16.58 19.09
CA TYR A 409 -19.54 16.87 17.74
C TYR A 409 -21.06 17.07 17.84
N ASP A 410 -21.52 18.31 17.63
CA ASP A 410 -22.86 18.75 18.02
C ASP A 410 -23.16 18.44 19.51
N ASP A 411 -24.14 17.59 19.79
CA ASP A 411 -24.52 17.15 21.15
C ASP A 411 -23.85 15.83 21.57
N LYS A 412 -23.17 15.14 20.65
CA LYS A 412 -22.59 13.80 20.86
C LYS A 412 -21.20 13.86 21.47
N ILE A 413 -20.95 13.02 22.47
CA ILE A 413 -19.63 12.85 23.09
C ILE A 413 -18.72 12.09 22.14
N VAL A 414 -17.46 12.52 21.99
CA VAL A 414 -16.45 11.81 21.21
C VAL A 414 -15.61 10.92 22.14
N ALA A 415 -15.64 9.61 21.91
CA ALA A 415 -14.85 8.62 22.66
C ALA A 415 -13.42 8.50 22.15
N VAL A 416 -13.24 8.42 20.83
CA VAL A 416 -11.94 8.17 20.19
C VAL A 416 -11.76 9.13 19.03
N VAL A 417 -10.57 9.72 18.94
CA VAL A 417 -10.12 10.46 17.75
C VAL A 417 -9.03 9.64 17.08
N PHE A 418 -9.38 8.96 15.99
CA PHE A 418 -8.46 8.19 15.17
C PHE A 418 -7.89 9.07 14.07
N ASN A 419 -6.66 9.54 14.26
CA ASN A 419 -6.03 10.49 13.35
C ASN A 419 -5.11 9.82 12.33
N GLN A 420 -5.37 10.09 11.05
CA GLN A 420 -4.59 9.61 9.90
C GLN A 420 -4.05 10.75 8.99
N ASP A 421 -4.20 12.01 9.40
CA ASP A 421 -3.56 13.19 8.80
C ASP A 421 -2.24 13.53 9.54
N ASN A 422 -1.34 14.27 8.91
CA ASN A 422 -0.06 14.71 9.49
C ASN A 422 -0.29 15.53 10.77
N MET A 423 0.25 15.13 11.92
CA MET A 423 -0.01 15.81 13.20
C MET A 423 0.66 17.17 13.38
N LEU A 424 1.68 17.47 12.58
CA LEU A 424 2.36 18.77 12.60
C LEU A 424 2.03 19.54 11.32
N SER A 425 1.66 20.81 11.46
CA SER A 425 1.25 21.65 10.32
C SER A 425 1.66 23.09 10.55
N THR A 426 1.93 23.78 9.45
CA THR A 426 2.07 25.24 9.40
C THR A 426 0.73 25.97 9.30
N ASP A 427 -0.37 25.24 9.08
CA ASP A 427 -1.72 25.81 9.08
C ASP A 427 -2.19 26.01 10.54
N PRO A 428 -2.36 27.27 11.00
CA PRO A 428 -2.76 27.55 12.37
C PRO A 428 -4.14 26.97 12.71
N LYS A 429 -5.06 26.88 11.74
CA LYS A 429 -6.39 26.28 11.99
C LYS A 429 -6.27 24.79 12.26
N LYS A 430 -5.45 24.07 11.48
CA LYS A 430 -5.19 22.64 11.74
C LYS A 430 -4.58 22.45 13.14
N MET A 431 -3.67 23.33 13.55
CA MET A 431 -3.05 23.27 14.89
C MET A 431 -4.03 23.62 16.01
N GLU A 432 -4.98 24.53 15.80
CA GLU A 432 -6.01 24.85 16.80
C GLU A 432 -7.01 23.70 16.99
N SER A 433 -7.43 23.04 15.92
CA SER A 433 -8.24 21.81 16.03
C SER A 433 -7.52 20.74 16.84
N ARG A 434 -6.20 20.59 16.63
CA ARG A 434 -5.38 19.66 17.40
C ARG A 434 -5.30 20.07 18.86
N ARG A 435 -5.12 21.36 19.16
CA ARG A 435 -5.17 21.87 20.54
C ARG A 435 -6.48 21.50 21.22
N THR A 436 -7.62 21.67 20.54
CA THR A 436 -8.95 21.29 21.06
C THR A 436 -9.05 19.80 21.32
N ILE A 437 -8.62 18.97 20.36
CA ILE A 437 -8.65 17.50 20.47
C ILE A 437 -7.73 17.01 21.60
N GLU A 438 -6.50 17.50 21.65
CA GLU A 438 -5.46 17.00 22.55
C GLU A 438 -5.76 17.32 24.02
N ARG A 439 -6.40 18.45 24.31
CA ARG A 439 -6.85 18.83 25.66
C ARG A 439 -8.08 18.05 26.14
N SER A 440 -8.79 17.37 25.24
CA SER A 440 -10.08 16.77 25.56
C SER A 440 -10.01 15.44 26.30
N THR A 441 -11.18 14.98 26.78
CA THR A 441 -11.37 13.63 27.34
C THR A 441 -11.42 12.51 26.29
N ALA A 442 -11.44 12.79 24.98
CA ALA A 442 -11.40 11.73 23.97
C ALA A 442 -10.07 10.97 24.01
N ILE A 443 -10.08 9.65 23.71
CA ILE A 443 -8.87 8.83 23.54
C ILE A 443 -8.23 9.17 22.21
N LYS A 444 -6.97 9.60 22.23
CA LYS A 444 -6.22 9.93 21.02
C LYS A 444 -5.54 8.70 20.47
N ALA A 445 -5.65 8.53 19.17
CA ALA A 445 -5.19 7.37 18.43
C ALA A 445 -4.48 7.83 17.13
N PRO A 446 -3.19 8.21 17.19
CA PRO A 446 -2.38 8.47 18.38
C PRO A 446 -2.51 9.92 18.87
N SER A 447 -1.92 10.22 20.04
CA SER A 447 -1.78 11.60 20.54
C SER A 447 -0.65 12.36 19.84
N LEU A 448 -0.65 13.69 19.98
CA LEU A 448 0.40 14.58 19.48
C LEU A 448 1.79 14.22 20.01
N ALA A 449 1.88 13.67 21.22
CA ALA A 449 3.12 13.15 21.78
C ALA A 449 3.78 12.09 20.90
N ALA A 450 2.99 11.26 20.20
CA ALA A 450 3.52 10.26 19.28
C ALA A 450 4.22 10.92 18.08
N ALA A 451 3.68 12.01 17.54
CA ALA A 451 4.32 12.73 16.43
C ALA A 451 5.68 13.31 16.83
N LEU A 452 5.81 13.77 18.08
CA LEU A 452 7.06 14.26 18.65
C LEU A 452 8.02 13.13 19.05
N ALA A 453 7.53 11.99 19.49
CA ALA A 453 8.36 10.86 19.87
C ALA A 453 9.00 10.17 18.66
N HIS A 454 8.33 10.15 17.50
CA HIS A 454 8.75 9.39 16.31
C HIS A 454 9.48 10.22 15.25
N THR A 455 10.25 11.22 15.67
CA THR A 455 11.11 11.97 14.74
C THR A 455 12.48 11.32 14.64
N LYS A 456 13.18 11.58 13.53
CA LYS A 456 14.60 11.23 13.37
C LYS A 456 15.48 11.78 14.49
N LYS A 457 15.12 12.93 15.08
CA LYS A 457 15.89 13.51 16.18
C LYS A 457 15.82 12.64 17.44
N VAL A 458 14.62 12.18 17.80
CA VAL A 458 14.48 11.27 18.95
C VAL A 458 15.19 9.95 18.67
N GLN A 459 15.07 9.40 17.46
CA GLN A 459 15.82 8.20 17.07
C GLN A 459 17.35 8.39 17.23
N GLN A 460 17.88 9.53 16.79
CA GLN A 460 19.30 9.88 16.94
C GLN A 460 19.71 10.01 18.41
N VAL A 461 18.89 10.63 19.25
CA VAL A 461 19.15 10.74 20.70
C VAL A 461 19.13 9.35 21.35
N LEU A 462 18.18 8.49 21.00
CA LEU A 462 18.09 7.12 21.53
C LEU A 462 19.31 6.25 21.17
N ALA A 463 20.00 6.54 20.08
CA ALA A 463 21.22 5.82 19.70
C ALA A 463 22.36 6.04 20.70
N LYS A 464 22.35 7.14 21.47
CA LYS A 464 23.39 7.44 22.46
C LYS A 464 23.44 6.38 23.58
N PRO A 465 24.63 6.12 24.16
CA PRO A 465 24.75 5.26 25.33
C PRO A 465 23.84 5.72 26.48
N GLY A 466 23.16 4.79 27.15
CA GLY A 466 22.28 5.08 28.29
C GLY A 466 20.88 5.61 27.95
N MET A 467 20.62 6.05 26.70
CA MET A 467 19.32 6.67 26.36
C MET A 467 18.17 5.69 26.23
N VAL A 468 18.41 4.45 25.80
CA VAL A 468 17.38 3.40 25.83
C VAL A 468 17.13 2.97 27.28
N GLU A 469 18.20 2.78 28.05
CA GLU A 469 18.21 2.34 29.45
C GLU A 469 17.44 3.32 30.35
N ARG A 470 17.50 4.63 30.06
CA ARG A 470 16.67 5.66 30.72
C ARG A 470 15.18 5.27 30.75
N PHE A 471 14.69 4.68 29.67
CA PHE A 471 13.28 4.27 29.53
C PHE A 471 13.03 2.82 29.96
N PHE A 472 14.05 2.07 30.38
CA PHE A 472 13.94 0.70 30.90
C PHE A 472 14.76 0.57 32.21
N PRO A 473 14.34 1.27 33.28
CA PRO A 473 15.12 1.31 34.52
C PRO A 473 15.06 -0.01 35.32
N ASN A 474 14.10 -0.90 35.02
CA ASN A 474 14.03 -2.22 35.65
C ASN A 474 15.11 -3.15 35.03
N PRO A 475 16.07 -3.68 35.80
CA PRO A 475 17.08 -4.60 35.29
C PRO A 475 16.52 -5.86 34.60
N GLU A 476 15.31 -6.29 34.96
CA GLU A 476 14.64 -7.43 34.31
C GLU A 476 14.28 -7.15 32.83
N GLU A 477 14.24 -5.88 32.42
CA GLU A 477 13.96 -5.45 31.05
C GLU A 477 15.22 -5.34 30.19
N ALA A 478 16.40 -5.69 30.72
CA ALA A 478 17.67 -5.70 29.96
C ALA A 478 17.61 -6.45 28.63
N PRO A 479 16.94 -7.62 28.50
CA PRO A 479 16.80 -8.29 27.20
C PRO A 479 16.05 -7.46 26.14
N LEU A 480 15.11 -6.60 26.57
CA LEU A 480 14.40 -5.69 25.66
C LEU A 480 15.34 -4.61 25.13
N ILE A 481 16.19 -4.06 26.00
CA ILE A 481 17.21 -3.07 25.65
C ILE A 481 18.18 -3.67 24.63
N GLU A 482 18.68 -4.89 24.89
CA GLU A 482 19.59 -5.60 23.99
C GLU A 482 18.94 -5.84 22.61
N ALA A 483 17.71 -6.35 22.59
CA ALA A 483 16.97 -6.59 21.36
C ALA A 483 16.78 -5.33 20.53
N ILE A 484 16.43 -4.20 21.17
CA ILE A 484 16.28 -2.89 20.52
C ILE A 484 17.62 -2.42 19.96
N ARG A 485 18.67 -2.36 20.80
CA ARG A 485 20.00 -1.85 20.41
C ARG A 485 20.63 -2.67 19.29
N LYS A 486 20.38 -3.98 19.26
CA LYS A 486 20.87 -4.87 18.18
C LYS A 486 20.38 -4.46 16.79
N THR A 487 19.25 -3.76 16.71
CA THR A 487 18.71 -3.25 15.44
C THR A 487 19.19 -1.86 15.08
N TYR A 488 19.89 -1.14 15.96
CA TYR A 488 20.25 0.25 15.69
C TYR A 488 21.33 0.34 14.62
N ALA A 489 21.10 1.27 13.70
CA ALA A 489 22.14 1.86 12.91
C ALA A 489 22.89 2.91 13.73
N ASN A 490 24.07 3.31 13.29
CA ASN A 490 24.77 4.45 13.87
C ASN A 490 24.12 5.78 13.47
N LEU A 491 23.85 6.64 14.46
CA LEU A 491 23.27 7.97 14.26
C LEU A 491 24.04 9.01 15.09
N TRP A 492 24.25 10.19 14.51
CA TRP A 492 25.02 11.27 15.12
C TRP A 492 24.29 12.61 15.02
N THR A 493 24.58 13.47 15.99
CA THR A 493 24.20 14.89 15.90
C THR A 493 25.17 15.63 14.99
N ILE A 494 24.68 16.62 14.24
CA ILE A 494 25.54 17.58 13.52
C ILE A 494 25.47 18.98 14.13
N GLU A 495 25.01 19.06 15.36
CA GLU A 495 24.98 20.28 16.15
C GLU A 495 26.25 20.41 16.99
N GLU A 496 26.66 21.64 17.26
CA GLU A 496 27.65 21.92 18.29
C GLU A 496 27.13 21.38 19.64
N ASP A 497 27.94 20.54 20.26
CA ASP A 497 27.66 19.88 21.52
C ASP A 497 28.89 19.91 22.45
N ASP A 498 28.64 19.78 23.75
CA ASP A 498 29.70 19.87 24.77
C ASP A 498 30.68 18.68 24.71
N ASN A 499 30.29 17.60 24.01
CA ASN A 499 31.06 16.36 23.92
C ASN A 499 31.98 16.28 22.68
N ASN A 500 32.03 17.34 21.87
CA ASN A 500 32.87 17.41 20.66
C ASN A 500 32.55 16.28 19.64
N GLU A 501 31.31 15.79 19.61
CA GLU A 501 30.84 14.73 18.70
C GLU A 501 30.83 15.27 17.26
N TYR A 502 30.41 16.52 17.08
CA TYR A 502 30.31 17.16 15.76
C TYR A 502 31.67 17.29 15.03
N PRO A 503 32.75 17.84 15.62
CA PRO A 503 34.01 17.95 14.90
C PRO A 503 34.62 16.59 14.54
N GLN A 504 34.44 15.57 15.38
CA GLN A 504 34.93 14.22 15.10
C GLN A 504 34.21 13.59 13.91
N ILE A 505 32.87 13.58 13.95
CA ILE A 505 32.09 12.94 12.89
C ILE A 505 32.25 13.65 11.55
N ILE A 506 32.43 14.98 11.54
CA ILE A 506 32.66 15.74 10.31
C ILE A 506 33.98 15.35 9.64
N GLU A 507 35.04 15.09 10.40
CA GLU A 507 36.30 14.60 9.83
C GLU A 507 36.15 13.20 9.24
N GLU A 508 35.29 12.35 9.80
CA GLU A 508 34.94 11.05 9.22
C GLU A 508 34.14 11.19 7.91
N VAL A 509 33.13 12.08 7.89
CA VAL A 509 32.34 12.36 6.69
C VAL A 509 33.22 12.93 5.57
N LYS A 510 34.22 13.77 5.89
CA LYS A 510 35.18 14.29 4.90
C LYS A 510 36.05 13.20 4.29
N LYS A 511 36.44 12.18 5.08
CA LYS A 511 37.25 11.06 4.61
C LYS A 511 36.47 10.17 3.65
N ASP A 512 35.21 9.88 3.97
CA ASP A 512 34.38 8.97 3.17
C ASP A 512 32.88 9.31 3.29
N PRO A 513 32.38 10.28 2.52
CA PRO A 513 30.98 10.70 2.60
C PRO A 513 29.99 9.64 2.08
N HIS A 514 30.46 8.59 1.39
CA HIS A 514 29.60 7.50 0.89
C HIS A 514 29.06 6.63 2.02
N LYS A 515 29.68 6.65 3.20
CA LYS A 515 29.26 5.92 4.41
C LYS A 515 28.12 6.60 5.17
N PHE A 516 27.64 7.75 4.73
CA PHE A 516 26.70 8.55 5.48
C PHE A 516 25.50 9.00 4.64
N VAL A 517 24.42 9.29 5.34
CA VAL A 517 23.23 9.97 4.83
C VAL A 517 22.83 11.05 5.82
N LEU A 518 22.64 12.27 5.32
CA LEU A 518 22.18 13.40 6.12
C LEU A 518 20.68 13.54 5.94
N LYS A 519 19.90 13.40 7.01
CA LYS A 519 18.43 13.38 6.97
C LYS A 519 17.86 14.57 7.72
N LYS A 520 16.98 15.32 7.06
CA LYS A 520 16.19 16.36 7.72
C LYS A 520 15.22 15.68 8.68
N ILE A 521 15.07 16.23 9.87
CA ILE A 521 14.08 15.79 10.84
C ILE A 521 12.68 16.06 10.26
N GLU A 522 11.77 15.10 10.41
CA GLU A 522 10.40 15.24 9.92
C GLU A 522 9.76 16.49 10.52
N TYR A 523 9.02 17.21 9.68
CA TYR A 523 8.26 18.41 10.07
C TYR A 523 9.08 19.65 10.45
N ALA A 524 10.41 19.58 10.37
CA ALA A 524 11.23 20.80 10.30
C ALA A 524 10.97 21.49 8.95
N GLN A 525 10.28 22.62 8.98
CA GLN A 525 9.86 23.44 7.84
C GLN A 525 10.56 24.80 7.82
N TYR A 526 11.85 24.85 8.19
CA TYR A 526 12.67 26.06 8.00
C TYR A 526 12.45 26.69 6.60
N GLN A 527 12.32 28.01 6.56
CA GLN A 527 11.82 28.78 5.40
C GLN A 527 12.70 28.69 4.13
N ASN A 528 13.93 28.17 4.27
CA ASN A 528 14.85 27.99 3.15
C ASN A 528 14.41 26.84 2.24
N ARG A 529 13.69 27.17 1.16
CA ARG A 529 13.17 26.21 0.17
C ARG A 529 14.26 25.47 -0.61
N ASN A 530 15.50 25.92 -0.57
CA ASN A 530 16.63 25.26 -1.26
C ASN A 530 17.19 24.06 -0.49
N LEU A 531 16.70 23.84 0.73
CA LEU A 531 17.15 22.73 1.55
C LEU A 531 16.43 21.43 1.18
N ALA A 532 17.21 20.42 0.81
CA ALA A 532 16.71 19.08 0.51
C ALA A 532 16.36 18.33 1.80
N ARG A 533 15.48 17.34 1.69
CA ARG A 533 15.12 16.50 2.85
C ARG A 533 16.21 15.49 3.21
N ILE A 534 16.98 15.04 2.22
CA ILE A 534 18.02 14.05 2.38
C ILE A 534 19.19 14.43 1.48
N TYR A 535 20.41 14.32 2.00
CA TYR A 535 21.64 14.50 1.23
C TYR A 535 22.50 13.23 1.29
N PHE A 536 23.19 12.95 0.19
CA PHE A 536 24.06 11.80 0.02
C PHE A 536 25.43 12.27 -0.47
N GLU A 537 26.48 11.52 -0.14
CA GLU A 537 27.81 11.68 -0.72
C GLU A 537 28.34 13.12 -0.62
N GLN A 538 28.91 13.67 -1.69
CA GLN A 538 29.50 15.01 -1.71
C GLN A 538 28.49 16.13 -1.42
N GLU A 539 27.20 15.91 -1.65
CA GLU A 539 26.16 16.89 -1.32
C GLU A 539 26.02 17.10 0.20
N ILE A 540 26.41 16.11 1.01
CA ILE A 540 26.46 16.25 2.47
C ILE A 540 27.46 17.35 2.83
N LEU A 541 28.69 17.27 2.31
CA LEU A 541 29.76 18.23 2.61
C LEU A 541 29.44 19.64 2.09
N LYS A 542 28.94 19.74 0.85
CA LYS A 542 28.51 21.02 0.25
C LYS A 542 27.42 21.70 1.07
N SER A 543 26.46 20.93 1.55
CA SER A 543 25.33 21.45 2.32
C SER A 543 25.78 21.89 3.72
N MET A 544 26.52 21.05 4.44
CA MET A 544 26.96 21.34 5.80
C MET A 544 27.89 22.56 5.90
N THR A 545 28.69 22.83 4.86
CA THR A 545 29.57 24.02 4.82
C THR A 545 28.77 25.32 4.91
N ASN A 546 27.54 25.31 4.39
CA ASN A 546 26.68 26.49 4.31
C ASN A 546 25.60 26.54 5.41
N PHE A 547 25.46 25.48 6.21
CA PHE A 547 24.42 25.43 7.24
C PHE A 547 24.73 26.37 8.40
N THR A 548 23.79 27.25 8.68
CA THR A 548 23.69 27.96 9.96
C THR A 548 23.48 26.97 11.12
N PRO A 549 23.75 27.36 12.38
CA PRO A 549 23.50 26.48 13.53
C PRO A 549 22.05 25.97 13.61
N ILE A 550 21.08 26.79 13.22
CA ILE A 550 19.66 26.42 13.19
C ILE A 550 19.41 25.38 12.10
N GLU A 551 19.95 25.59 10.89
CA GLU A 551 19.82 24.62 9.80
C GLU A 551 20.46 23.29 10.20
N ARG A 552 21.63 23.27 10.87
CA ARG A 552 22.23 22.03 11.37
C ARG A 552 21.31 21.29 12.33
N SER A 553 20.68 21.98 13.27
CA SER A 553 19.75 21.36 14.22
C SER A 553 18.54 20.70 13.56
N ALA A 554 18.20 21.06 12.32
CA ALA A 554 17.09 20.48 11.58
C ALA A 554 17.46 19.14 10.89
N TYR A 555 18.70 18.67 11.04
CA TYR A 555 19.18 17.41 10.46
C TYR A 555 19.83 16.51 11.51
N ILE A 556 19.87 15.24 11.17
CA ILE A 556 20.70 14.22 11.80
C ILE A 556 21.60 13.57 10.74
N LEU A 557 22.73 13.03 11.17
CA LEU A 557 23.56 12.17 10.33
C LEU A 557 23.30 10.71 10.72
N MET A 558 23.23 9.83 9.74
CA MET A 558 23.07 8.39 9.94
C MET A 558 24.04 7.66 9.02
N GLU A 559 24.49 6.48 9.43
CA GLU A 559 25.26 5.63 8.52
C GLU A 559 24.41 5.23 7.30
N LYS A 560 25.05 5.19 6.13
CA LYS A 560 24.43 4.70 4.90
C LYS A 560 24.46 3.18 4.92
N LEU A 561 23.31 2.59 5.21
CA LEU A 561 23.13 1.15 5.20
C LEU A 561 23.39 0.56 3.81
N GLN A 562 23.95 -0.66 3.79
CA GLN A 562 24.26 -1.43 2.59
C GLN A 562 23.32 -2.64 2.53
N PRO A 563 22.11 -2.46 1.97
CA PRO A 563 21.08 -3.48 2.05
C PRO A 563 21.31 -4.59 1.02
N THR A 564 20.77 -5.77 1.30
CA THR A 564 20.77 -6.90 0.36
C THR A 564 20.05 -6.53 -0.94
N ILE A 565 20.61 -6.98 -2.06
CA ILE A 565 20.04 -6.82 -3.39
C ILE A 565 19.38 -8.12 -3.82
N VAL A 566 18.16 -8.02 -4.33
CA VAL A 566 17.39 -9.14 -4.91
C VAL A 566 16.88 -8.73 -6.28
N LYS A 567 16.39 -9.67 -7.08
CA LYS A 567 15.75 -9.36 -8.37
C LYS A 567 14.23 -9.42 -8.24
N ASN A 568 13.52 -8.47 -8.85
CA ASN A 568 12.06 -8.49 -8.89
C ASN A 568 11.52 -7.65 -10.06
N HIS A 569 10.24 -7.83 -10.39
CA HIS A 569 9.52 -6.97 -11.32
C HIS A 569 8.83 -5.85 -10.55
N ILE A 570 9.15 -4.59 -10.83
CA ILE A 570 8.36 -3.46 -10.35
C ILE A 570 7.27 -3.17 -11.39
N VAL A 571 6.01 -3.40 -11.01
CA VAL A 571 4.84 -3.11 -11.83
C VAL A 571 4.39 -1.68 -11.54
N LYS A 572 4.59 -0.79 -12.51
CA LYS A 572 4.12 0.60 -12.46
C LYS A 572 2.95 0.77 -13.41
N THR A 573 1.91 1.48 -12.97
CA THR A 573 0.83 1.96 -13.85
C THR A 573 0.97 3.43 -14.23
N MET A 574 2.17 3.99 -13.95
CA MET A 574 2.77 5.29 -14.26
C MET A 574 2.63 6.42 -13.22
N PHE A 575 3.77 7.12 -13.04
CA PHE A 575 3.96 8.54 -12.79
C PHE A 575 5.17 8.95 -13.67
N ASP A 576 4.90 9.32 -14.91
CA ASP A 576 5.80 10.10 -15.78
C ASP A 576 4.90 10.87 -16.78
N GLU A 577 5.12 12.17 -16.84
CA GLU A 577 4.48 13.15 -17.73
C GLU A 577 4.77 12.89 -19.22
N ASN A 578 5.73 12.01 -19.53
CA ASN A 578 6.17 11.69 -20.90
C ASN A 578 5.80 10.28 -21.42
N MET A 579 4.96 9.53 -20.70
CA MET A 579 4.35 8.25 -21.16
C MET A 579 5.28 7.18 -21.79
N ASN A 580 6.57 7.13 -21.46
CA ASN A 580 7.52 6.16 -22.01
C ASN A 580 8.16 5.24 -20.95
N VAL A 581 7.36 4.69 -20.03
CA VAL A 581 7.84 3.66 -19.09
C VAL A 581 7.34 2.29 -19.53
N PRO A 582 8.21 1.26 -19.67
CA PRO A 582 7.76 -0.11 -19.84
C PRO A 582 6.78 -0.48 -18.71
N PRO A 583 5.67 -1.19 -18.99
CA PRO A 583 4.60 -1.44 -18.03
C PRO A 583 5.01 -2.24 -16.77
N SER A 584 6.25 -2.74 -16.74
CA SER A 584 6.96 -3.42 -15.66
C SER A 584 8.47 -3.41 -15.95
N ILE A 585 9.32 -3.30 -14.91
CA ILE A 585 10.78 -3.44 -15.05
C ILE A 585 11.30 -4.59 -14.19
N PHE A 586 12.06 -5.51 -14.78
CA PHE A 586 12.78 -6.57 -14.05
C PHE A 586 14.19 -6.11 -13.73
N GLU A 587 14.46 -5.82 -12.47
CA GLU A 587 15.72 -5.17 -12.08
C GLU A 587 16.23 -5.66 -10.74
N ASP A 588 17.45 -5.26 -10.42
CA ASP A 588 18.00 -5.31 -9.07
C ASP A 588 17.27 -4.31 -8.17
N VAL A 589 16.72 -4.82 -7.07
CA VAL A 589 15.89 -4.09 -6.13
C VAL A 589 16.33 -4.32 -4.69
N THR A 590 15.93 -3.39 -3.84
CA THR A 590 16.21 -3.39 -2.41
C THR A 590 14.90 -3.37 -1.63
N PRO A 591 14.57 -4.45 -0.91
CA PRO A 591 13.42 -4.48 -0.01
C PRO A 591 13.72 -3.84 1.34
N GLU A 592 12.75 -3.10 1.86
CA GLU A 592 12.72 -2.50 3.19
C GLU A 592 11.52 -3.06 3.95
N LEU A 593 11.76 -3.76 5.07
CA LEU A 593 10.75 -4.42 5.88
C LEU A 593 10.20 -3.45 6.93
N GLY A 594 8.90 -3.17 6.89
CA GLY A 594 8.16 -2.48 7.95
C GLY A 594 7.41 -3.46 8.83
N ILE A 595 7.53 -3.35 10.15
CA ILE A 595 6.75 -4.14 11.12
C ILE A 595 5.76 -3.24 11.84
N PHE A 596 4.48 -3.63 11.86
CA PHE A 596 3.43 -2.86 12.53
C PHE A 596 3.18 -3.36 13.94
N GLY A 597 2.92 -2.43 14.85
CA GLY A 597 2.46 -2.71 16.19
C GLY A 597 1.53 -1.64 16.72
N THR A 598 0.71 -2.01 17.71
CA THR A 598 -0.15 -1.09 18.45
C THR A 598 0.01 -1.29 19.94
N LEU A 599 -0.10 -0.19 20.69
CA LEU A 599 -0.12 -0.23 22.15
C LEU A 599 -1.24 0.66 22.68
N LEU A 600 -2.18 0.08 23.43
CA LEU A 600 -3.17 0.80 24.23
C LEU A 600 -2.67 0.84 25.67
N GLY A 601 -2.48 2.04 26.22
CA GLY A 601 -1.92 2.22 27.56
C GLY A 601 -2.39 3.50 28.22
N ASN A 602 -2.16 3.57 29.53
CA ASN A 602 -2.44 4.74 30.36
C ASN A 602 -1.16 5.59 30.50
N ILE A 603 -1.17 6.79 29.94
CA ILE A 603 -0.03 7.71 29.88
C ILE A 603 0.34 8.25 31.27
N VAL A 604 -0.60 8.25 32.23
CA VAL A 604 -0.39 8.78 33.59
C VAL A 604 0.37 7.74 34.44
N ASP A 605 -0.23 6.58 34.67
CA ASP A 605 0.36 5.54 35.53
C ASP A 605 1.35 4.62 34.81
N GLY A 606 1.37 4.63 33.47
CA GLY A 606 2.25 3.79 32.65
C GLY A 606 1.75 2.37 32.42
N LYS A 607 0.54 2.04 32.88
CA LYS A 607 -0.03 0.71 32.70
C LYS A 607 -0.31 0.44 31.22
N VAL A 608 0.28 -0.63 30.72
CA VAL A 608 -0.01 -1.17 29.38
C VAL A 608 -1.22 -2.09 29.47
N LEU A 609 -2.23 -1.86 28.62
CA LEU A 609 -3.44 -2.68 28.54
C LEU A 609 -3.31 -3.72 27.43
N HIS A 610 -2.86 -3.29 26.25
CA HIS A 610 -2.60 -4.14 25.10
C HIS A 610 -1.32 -3.67 24.41
N ASN A 611 -0.44 -4.59 24.05
CA ASN A 611 0.76 -4.32 23.26
C ASN A 611 0.96 -5.47 22.29
N VAL A 612 0.72 -5.22 21.01
CA VAL A 612 0.57 -6.26 20.00
C VAL A 612 1.40 -5.90 18.78
N GLN A 613 2.13 -6.88 18.26
CA GLN A 613 2.68 -6.87 16.92
C GLN A 613 1.79 -7.76 16.06
N LEU A 614 1.21 -7.20 15.00
CA LEU A 614 0.43 -7.97 14.04
C LEU A 614 0.48 -7.26 12.68
N GLY A 615 1.07 -7.94 11.70
CA GLY A 615 1.22 -7.39 10.37
C GLY A 615 2.58 -6.75 10.12
N HIS A 616 2.81 -6.51 8.85
CA HIS A 616 4.09 -6.08 8.29
C HIS A 616 3.82 -5.34 6.98
N GLN A 617 4.83 -4.80 6.35
CA GLN A 617 4.81 -4.31 4.98
C GLN A 617 6.22 -4.51 4.43
N MET A 618 6.35 -4.65 3.12
CA MET A 618 7.62 -4.41 2.48
C MET A 618 7.46 -3.26 1.49
N LYS A 619 8.48 -2.39 1.41
CA LYS A 619 8.60 -1.36 0.38
C LYS A 619 9.84 -1.70 -0.41
N THR A 620 9.74 -1.69 -1.73
CA THR A 620 10.86 -2.10 -2.58
C THR A 620 11.17 -1.00 -3.59
N LYS A 621 12.45 -0.66 -3.72
CA LYS A 621 12.98 0.32 -4.67
C LYS A 621 14.02 -0.32 -5.58
N LEU A 622 14.34 0.33 -6.68
CA LEU A 622 15.52 -0.03 -7.47
C LEU A 622 16.78 0.09 -6.61
N ALA A 623 17.71 -0.86 -6.74
CA ALA A 623 18.97 -0.84 -6.00
C ALA A 623 19.83 0.38 -6.34
N SER A 624 19.66 0.94 -7.54
CA SER A 624 20.32 2.17 -8.01
C SER A 624 19.74 3.46 -7.40
N GLU A 625 18.56 3.41 -6.76
CA GLU A 625 17.90 4.59 -6.21
C GLU A 625 18.26 4.79 -4.72
N ASN A 626 18.64 6.01 -4.36
CA ASN A 626 18.94 6.37 -2.97
C ASN A 626 17.66 6.53 -2.12
N GLU A 627 16.57 7.07 -2.69
CA GLU A 627 15.30 7.31 -1.97
C GLU A 627 14.24 6.22 -2.24
N GLY A 628 13.37 5.96 -1.24
CA GLY A 628 12.39 4.86 -1.27
C GLY A 628 10.94 5.26 -0.97
N GLY A 629 10.54 6.50 -1.26
CA GLY A 629 9.18 6.97 -0.99
C GLY A 629 8.17 6.50 -2.04
N ILE A 630 7.18 5.68 -1.66
CA ILE A 630 6.06 5.30 -2.55
C ILE A 630 5.29 6.54 -3.02
N ALA A 631 4.99 7.46 -2.12
CA ALA A 631 4.31 8.74 -2.42
C ALA A 631 5.04 9.61 -3.46
N ARG A 632 6.34 9.34 -3.68
CA ARG A 632 7.19 10.06 -4.65
C ARG A 632 7.44 9.26 -5.93
N GLY A 633 6.77 8.10 -6.10
CA GLY A 633 6.98 7.22 -7.24
C GLY A 633 8.32 6.48 -7.25
N LYS A 634 9.06 6.49 -6.13
CA LYS A 634 10.41 5.92 -6.01
C LYS A 634 10.43 4.47 -5.51
N SER A 635 9.32 4.00 -4.95
CA SER A 635 9.15 2.62 -4.47
C SER A 635 7.80 2.04 -4.83
N ALA A 636 7.70 0.73 -4.69
CA ALA A 636 6.51 -0.06 -4.85
C ALA A 636 6.14 -0.77 -3.54
N TYR A 637 4.85 -1.06 -3.38
CA TYR A 637 4.35 -1.95 -2.34
C TYR A 637 4.84 -3.38 -2.59
N ASP A 638 5.29 -4.05 -1.53
CA ASP A 638 5.80 -5.41 -1.57
C ASP A 638 5.35 -6.20 -0.31
N SER A 639 5.60 -7.50 -0.27
CA SER A 639 5.50 -8.33 0.94
C SER A 639 6.64 -9.35 0.99
N ALA A 640 6.91 -9.92 2.16
CA ALA A 640 8.00 -10.88 2.31
C ALA A 640 7.61 -12.29 1.82
N TYR A 641 8.53 -12.96 1.13
CA TYR A 641 8.57 -14.41 0.98
C TYR A 641 9.71 -14.98 1.84
N LEU A 642 9.38 -15.75 2.85
CA LEU A 642 10.34 -16.23 3.83
C LEU A 642 11.21 -17.35 3.26
N ILE A 643 12.52 -17.17 3.36
CA ILE A 643 13.55 -18.16 3.01
C ILE A 643 14.34 -18.55 4.27
N ASP A 644 14.83 -19.78 4.32
CA ASP A 644 15.55 -20.35 5.47
C ASP A 644 17.07 -20.44 5.23
#